data_AF-A0A435XQF9-F1
#
_entry.id   AF-A0A435XQF9-F1
#
_cell.length_a   1.000
_cell.length_b   1.000
_cell.length_c   1.000
_cell.angle_alpha   90.00
_cell.angle_beta   90.00
_cell.angle_gamma   90.00
#
_symmetry.space_group_name_H-M   'P 1'
#
loop_
_entity.id
_entity.type
_entity.pdbx_description
1 polymer ?
#
loop_
_entity_poly.entity_id
_entity_poly.type
_entity_poly.pdbx_seq_one_letter_code
_entity_poly.pdbx_strand_id
1 'polypeptide(L)'
;VFAVSDLYQDVFGDGSFTGKGLYHVDAFEAALQGRIEENTILSHDLLEGALARSALVTDVELVEDYPTRYSVDASRHHRWARGDWQLLGFMLDPRSGVPALSRWKMIDNLRRSLTPIFWVMAAIAGWTLLPFTPAAQWQALLILSLFMAPTFDIVNAILPKSGDQTPRGHFSALARDVAFGTAMVALKIVLMAHNAWMMGDAIVRTLYRLFVSRQNLLEWRTASQAHKAGDNDIGSYYGMMYGAVIIGFVGLAIPVLADSTGAFVAFFFALFWIGSPAIASWISRSAETEDRLRISQADIHTLRTVARRTWHYFESFVTSEHHHLPPDNFQESPAPVVAPRTSPTNIGVYLLSVVSARDFGWISLSDAITRIDATMTTIEGMPRDRGHLFNWYDTTTLKPLYPLYISAVDSGNLAGHLVAVAAACAEWAEAPSVHLQGDFEGILDTVTILGESLDELPDDRRQLRPLRQRLADRLDGMRRAVDTIKAQPEMASIRTINLAVLAGEIRKLATAIHTEAASPQSDVIVDWAARLEATCEAHVHDAHSDDNAVEALRAKLLTLRERTRRFAFEMDFSFLMRPERKLLSIGYRVEEHQLDESCYDLLASEARLTSLFAIAKGDLPTEHWFRLGRPIVEIGFQGALMSWSGSMFEYLMPPLVMKEPQGSILNQTSKLIIKRQIQYGRQKNVPWGISEAAYNARDRELTYQYTNFGVPGLGLKRGLGQNTVIAPYATILAAQFNPREAVQNLARLREIGALGRHGYYDAVDFTPQRVPEGSDHVVVQNYMAHHSGMSIVAVADAIFEGRMRDRFH
;
A
#
# COMPACT_ATOMS: atom_id res chain seq x y z
N VAL A 1 17.83 -19.64 -1.60
CA VAL A 1 19.07 -19.33 -2.34
C VAL A 1 18.91 -19.93 -3.71
N PHE A 2 18.45 -19.14 -4.68
CA PHE A 2 18.37 -19.57 -6.06
C PHE A 2 19.77 -19.43 -6.64
N ALA A 3 20.43 -20.54 -6.95
CA ALA A 3 21.66 -20.47 -7.75
C ALA A 3 21.25 -19.97 -9.14
N VAL A 4 21.61 -18.72 -9.46
CA VAL A 4 21.42 -18.18 -10.80
C VAL A 4 22.62 -18.62 -11.64
N SER A 5 22.35 -19.44 -12.66
CA SER A 5 23.35 -19.88 -13.63
C SER A 5 23.62 -18.73 -14.62
N ASP A 6 24.89 -18.42 -14.86
CA ASP A 6 25.31 -17.58 -15.98
C ASP A 6 25.94 -18.48 -17.04
N LEU A 7 25.30 -18.56 -18.21
CA LEU A 7 25.71 -19.45 -19.29
C LEU A 7 27.17 -19.21 -19.72
N TYR A 8 27.63 -17.97 -19.74
CA TYR A 8 28.99 -17.67 -20.19
C TYR A 8 30.03 -18.06 -19.13
N GLN A 9 29.73 -17.83 -17.86
CA GLN A 9 30.59 -18.25 -16.76
C GLN A 9 30.63 -19.77 -16.61
N ASP A 10 29.49 -20.44 -16.70
CA ASP A 10 29.39 -21.89 -16.52
C ASP A 10 30.09 -22.65 -17.66
N VAL A 11 30.03 -22.13 -18.89
CA VAL A 11 30.60 -22.79 -20.08
C VAL A 11 32.03 -22.34 -20.37
N PHE A 12 32.34 -21.06 -20.18
CA PHE A 12 33.62 -20.46 -20.61
C PHE A 12 34.45 -19.89 -19.45
N GLY A 13 33.95 -19.90 -18.21
CA GLY A 13 34.64 -19.33 -17.05
C GLY A 13 34.72 -17.80 -17.06
N ASP A 14 33.88 -17.12 -17.85
CA ASP A 14 33.91 -15.67 -18.03
C ASP A 14 32.50 -15.06 -17.99
N GLY A 15 32.27 -14.14 -17.06
CA GLY A 15 30.99 -13.48 -16.86
C GLY A 15 30.76 -12.30 -17.80
N SER A 16 29.69 -11.55 -17.54
CA SER A 16 29.38 -10.31 -18.25
C SER A 16 29.13 -9.17 -17.28
N PHE A 17 29.91 -8.10 -17.39
CA PHE A 17 29.68 -6.89 -16.61
C PHE A 17 28.57 -6.05 -17.22
N THR A 18 27.59 -5.67 -16.40
CA THR A 18 26.37 -4.95 -16.81
C THR A 18 26.32 -3.52 -16.26
N GLY A 19 27.49 -2.95 -15.93
CA GLY A 19 27.63 -1.57 -15.45
C GLY A 19 27.42 -1.40 -13.95
N LYS A 20 27.15 -2.50 -13.22
CA LYS A 20 27.00 -2.51 -11.77
C LYS A 20 27.61 -3.78 -11.20
N GLY A 21 28.43 -3.63 -10.17
CA GLY A 21 29.08 -4.76 -9.51
C GLY A 21 30.13 -4.31 -8.50
N LEU A 22 30.78 -5.30 -7.90
CA LEU A 22 31.89 -5.08 -6.96
C LEU A 22 33.20 -4.98 -7.73
N TYR A 23 34.04 -4.01 -7.37
CA TYR A 23 35.34 -3.79 -7.99
C TYR A 23 36.46 -4.05 -7.00
N HIS A 24 37.46 -4.81 -7.43
CA HIS A 24 38.78 -4.73 -6.81
C HIS A 24 39.53 -3.58 -7.47
N VAL A 25 39.58 -2.41 -6.80
CA VAL A 25 40.06 -1.14 -7.37
C VAL A 25 41.42 -1.30 -8.05
N ASP A 26 42.41 -1.89 -7.37
CA ASP A 26 43.77 -2.05 -7.92
C ASP A 26 43.81 -2.93 -9.18
N ALA A 27 43.00 -4.00 -9.23
CA ALA A 27 42.97 -4.93 -10.36
C ALA A 27 42.26 -4.29 -11.56
N PHE A 28 41.19 -3.53 -11.29
CA PHE A 28 40.47 -2.78 -12.31
C PHE A 28 41.33 -1.67 -12.91
N GLU A 29 42.03 -0.89 -12.06
CA GLU A 29 42.98 0.14 -12.50
C GLU A 29 44.10 -0.49 -13.33
N ALA A 30 44.75 -1.55 -12.83
CA ALA A 30 45.81 -2.23 -13.56
C ALA A 30 45.35 -2.81 -14.91
N ALA A 31 44.11 -3.28 -15.00
CA ALA A 31 43.55 -3.84 -16.22
C ALA A 31 43.22 -2.77 -17.27
N LEU A 32 42.80 -1.56 -16.86
CA LEU A 32 42.28 -0.53 -17.75
C LEU A 32 43.21 0.66 -18.00
N GLN A 33 44.23 0.85 -17.15
CA GLN A 33 45.14 1.99 -17.25
C GLN A 33 45.72 2.14 -18.66
N GLY A 34 45.47 3.30 -19.29
CA GLY A 34 45.96 3.63 -20.62
C GLY A 34 45.34 2.85 -21.78
N ARG A 35 44.28 2.06 -21.55
CA ARG A 35 43.61 1.26 -22.60
C ARG A 35 42.41 1.93 -23.25
N ILE A 36 41.79 2.89 -22.57
CA ILE A 36 40.64 3.64 -23.06
C ILE A 36 40.99 5.12 -22.99
N GLU A 37 40.91 5.81 -24.12
CA GLU A 37 41.11 7.27 -24.17
C GLU A 37 39.96 7.99 -23.45
N GLU A 38 40.28 9.06 -22.73
CA GLU A 38 39.27 9.83 -22.02
C GLU A 38 38.19 10.36 -22.97
N ASN A 39 36.94 10.27 -22.52
CA ASN A 39 35.76 10.80 -23.21
C ASN A 39 35.44 10.18 -24.59
N THR A 40 35.88 8.95 -24.84
CA THR A 40 35.69 8.29 -26.15
C THR A 40 34.55 7.29 -26.20
N ILE A 41 34.11 6.73 -25.06
CA ILE A 41 33.13 5.63 -25.00
C ILE A 41 31.96 5.99 -24.08
N LEU A 42 30.74 5.94 -24.62
CA LEU A 42 29.48 6.23 -23.93
C LEU A 42 28.98 5.06 -23.07
N SER A 43 29.22 3.81 -23.49
CA SER A 43 28.90 2.60 -22.72
C SER A 43 30.14 1.71 -22.67
N HIS A 44 30.77 1.65 -21.51
CA HIS A 44 32.03 0.96 -21.30
C HIS A 44 31.84 -0.39 -20.59
N ASP A 45 30.65 -0.68 -20.07
CA ASP A 45 30.34 -1.86 -19.24
C ASP A 45 30.89 -3.18 -19.81
N LEU A 46 30.49 -3.53 -21.04
CA LEU A 46 30.92 -4.79 -21.66
C LEU A 46 32.41 -4.80 -22.00
N LEU A 47 33.01 -3.65 -22.35
CA LEU A 47 34.43 -3.53 -22.68
C LEU A 47 35.30 -3.63 -21.42
N GLU A 48 34.93 -2.90 -20.37
CA GLU A 48 35.61 -2.94 -19.08
C GLU A 48 35.51 -4.32 -18.45
N GLY A 49 34.32 -4.94 -18.46
CA GLY A 49 34.16 -6.31 -18.00
C GLY A 49 35.00 -7.30 -18.78
N ALA A 50 35.16 -7.10 -20.09
CA ALA A 50 36.00 -7.94 -20.92
C ALA A 50 37.50 -7.78 -20.65
N LEU A 51 37.96 -6.56 -20.32
CA LEU A 51 39.36 -6.26 -20.04
C LEU A 51 39.75 -6.61 -18.60
N ALA A 52 38.87 -6.32 -17.64
CA ALA A 52 39.06 -6.59 -16.21
C ALA A 52 38.68 -8.02 -15.79
N ARG A 53 38.00 -8.78 -16.65
CA ARG A 53 37.42 -10.11 -16.40
C ARG A 53 36.42 -10.13 -15.25
N SER A 54 35.15 -9.92 -15.60
CA SER A 54 34.04 -10.00 -14.65
C SER A 54 33.57 -11.44 -14.40
N ALA A 55 33.06 -11.69 -13.19
CA ALA A 55 32.33 -12.91 -12.84
C ALA A 55 31.04 -12.57 -12.10
N LEU A 56 30.00 -13.39 -12.28
CA LEU A 56 28.78 -13.41 -11.51
C LEU A 56 29.04 -13.89 -10.08
N VAL A 57 28.52 -13.13 -9.13
CA VAL A 57 28.46 -13.43 -7.71
C VAL A 57 27.00 -13.77 -7.40
N THR A 58 26.73 -14.99 -6.92
CA THR A 58 25.34 -15.51 -6.79
C THR A 58 24.73 -15.28 -5.40
N ASP A 59 25.53 -14.83 -4.44
CA ASP A 59 25.14 -14.54 -3.06
C ASP A 59 24.93 -13.04 -2.78
N VAL A 60 25.08 -12.18 -3.80
CA VAL A 60 24.84 -10.74 -3.72
C VAL A 60 23.73 -10.35 -4.71
N GLU A 61 22.67 -9.72 -4.21
CA GLU A 61 21.57 -9.20 -5.02
C GLU A 61 21.60 -7.67 -5.03
N LEU A 62 21.58 -7.08 -6.23
CA LEU A 62 21.41 -5.65 -6.44
C LEU A 62 20.09 -5.40 -7.16
N VAL A 63 19.13 -4.77 -6.47
CA VAL A 63 17.81 -4.45 -7.03
C VAL A 63 17.84 -3.03 -7.60
N GLU A 64 17.42 -2.87 -8.85
CA GLU A 64 17.22 -1.58 -9.51
C GLU A 64 15.78 -1.47 -10.00
N ASP A 65 15.26 -0.25 -10.01
CA ASP A 65 13.97 0.07 -10.61
C ASP A 65 13.95 -0.21 -12.11
N TYR A 66 12.90 -0.92 -12.53
CA TYR A 66 12.56 -1.07 -13.94
C TYR A 66 11.95 0.22 -14.50
N PRO A 67 12.19 0.55 -15.79
CA PRO A 67 11.59 1.72 -16.41
C PRO A 67 10.05 1.59 -16.42
N THR A 68 9.36 2.53 -15.79
CA THR A 68 7.89 2.55 -15.66
C THR A 68 7.16 3.10 -16.89
N ARG A 69 7.89 3.63 -17.87
CA ARG A 69 7.34 4.26 -19.09
C ARG A 69 8.13 3.85 -20.33
N TYR A 70 7.43 3.73 -21.47
CA TYR A 70 8.06 3.40 -22.74
C TYR A 70 9.11 4.42 -23.19
N SER A 71 8.89 5.72 -22.96
CA SER A 71 9.86 6.76 -23.32
C SER A 71 11.21 6.60 -22.62
N VAL A 72 11.19 6.16 -21.36
CA VAL A 72 12.39 5.92 -20.54
C VAL A 72 13.11 4.67 -21.03
N ASP A 73 12.35 3.60 -21.32
CA ASP A 73 12.88 2.38 -21.90
C ASP A 73 13.52 2.59 -23.28
N ALA A 74 12.83 3.31 -24.18
CA ALA A 74 13.33 3.67 -25.50
C ALA A 74 14.62 4.51 -25.40
N SER A 75 14.66 5.50 -24.50
CA SER A 75 15.87 6.31 -24.28
C SER A 75 17.05 5.46 -23.76
N ARG A 76 16.79 4.45 -22.91
CA ARG A 76 17.83 3.52 -22.44
C ARG A 76 18.37 2.68 -23.60
N HIS A 77 17.50 2.09 -24.40
CA HIS A 77 17.88 1.30 -25.57
C HIS A 77 18.65 2.10 -26.62
N HIS A 78 18.24 3.34 -26.90
CA HIS A 78 18.96 4.22 -27.82
C HIS A 78 20.38 4.50 -27.35
N ARG A 79 20.56 4.78 -26.05
CA ARG A 79 21.89 4.99 -25.44
C ARG A 79 22.75 3.73 -25.54
N TRP A 80 22.21 2.56 -25.19
CA TRP A 80 22.96 1.30 -25.26
C TRP A 80 23.40 0.99 -26.69
N ALA A 81 22.50 1.09 -27.66
CA ALA A 81 22.86 0.92 -29.07
C ALA A 81 23.96 1.90 -29.50
N ARG A 82 23.88 3.18 -29.12
CA ARG A 82 24.95 4.13 -29.42
C ARG A 82 26.30 3.72 -28.83
N GLY A 83 26.31 3.26 -27.58
CA GLY A 83 27.51 2.78 -26.89
C GLY A 83 28.09 1.51 -27.53
N ASP A 84 27.25 0.52 -27.84
CA ASP A 84 27.67 -0.71 -28.51
C ASP A 84 28.38 -0.40 -29.84
N TRP A 85 27.83 0.50 -30.65
CA TRP A 85 28.42 0.90 -31.93
C TRP A 85 29.70 1.74 -31.81
N GLN A 86 29.96 2.38 -30.66
CA GLN A 86 31.25 3.04 -30.40
C GLN A 86 32.40 2.05 -30.18
N LEU A 87 32.08 0.83 -29.78
CA LEU A 87 33.09 -0.22 -29.55
C LEU A 87 33.64 -0.82 -30.85
N LEU A 88 33.17 -0.39 -32.04
CA LEU A 88 33.62 -0.90 -33.34
C LEU A 88 35.15 -0.95 -33.49
N GLY A 89 35.87 0.08 -33.02
CA GLY A 89 37.33 0.12 -33.06
C GLY A 89 37.96 -1.02 -32.25
N PHE A 90 37.42 -1.31 -31.07
CA PHE A 90 37.89 -2.38 -30.19
C PHE A 90 37.51 -3.78 -30.69
N MET A 91 36.39 -3.90 -31.40
CA MET A 91 35.94 -5.14 -32.01
C MET A 91 36.83 -5.54 -33.20
N LEU A 92 37.18 -4.57 -34.04
CA LEU A 92 37.88 -4.80 -35.31
C LEU A 92 39.41 -4.78 -35.17
N ASP A 93 39.96 -4.08 -34.18
CA ASP A 93 41.41 -4.05 -33.94
C ASP A 93 41.86 -5.27 -33.12
N PRO A 94 42.68 -6.18 -33.69
CA PRO A 94 43.23 -7.30 -32.94
C PRO A 94 44.10 -6.87 -31.75
N ARG A 95 44.67 -5.66 -31.77
CA ARG A 95 45.54 -5.09 -30.73
C ARG A 95 44.78 -4.56 -29.52
N SER A 96 43.45 -4.51 -29.56
CA SER A 96 42.61 -3.99 -28.48
C SER A 96 42.69 -4.79 -27.17
N GLY A 97 43.25 -6.00 -27.20
CA GLY A 97 43.37 -6.88 -26.03
C GLY A 97 42.04 -7.48 -25.56
N VAL A 98 40.95 -7.26 -26.29
CA VAL A 98 39.62 -7.81 -25.98
C VAL A 98 39.55 -9.30 -26.35
N PRO A 99 39.14 -10.20 -25.44
CA PRO A 99 38.98 -11.62 -25.72
C PRO A 99 38.00 -11.93 -26.86
N ALA A 100 38.20 -13.07 -27.55
CA ALA A 100 37.35 -13.48 -28.67
C ALA A 100 35.88 -13.67 -28.27
N LEU A 101 35.62 -14.24 -27.08
CA LEU A 101 34.27 -14.40 -26.56
C LEU A 101 33.57 -13.05 -26.34
N SER A 102 34.27 -12.07 -25.78
CA SER A 102 33.73 -10.73 -25.55
C SER A 102 33.50 -9.97 -26.86
N ARG A 103 34.39 -10.13 -27.85
CA ARG A 103 34.14 -9.62 -29.21
C ARG A 103 32.88 -10.23 -29.83
N TRP A 104 32.63 -11.52 -29.62
CA TRP A 104 31.39 -12.16 -30.05
C TRP A 104 30.16 -11.57 -29.35
N LYS A 105 30.20 -11.39 -28.03
CA LYS A 105 29.12 -10.72 -27.26
C LYS A 105 28.82 -9.33 -27.83
N MET A 106 29.86 -8.55 -28.12
CA MET A 106 29.76 -7.22 -28.73
C MET A 106 29.15 -7.27 -30.15
N ILE A 107 29.57 -8.21 -31.00
CA ILE A 107 29.00 -8.40 -32.35
C ILE A 107 27.52 -8.81 -32.28
N ASP A 108 27.15 -9.66 -31.32
CA ASP A 108 25.75 -10.05 -31.12
C ASP A 108 24.88 -8.84 -30.72
N ASN A 109 25.38 -7.91 -29.90
CA ASN A 109 24.69 -6.66 -29.60
C ASN A 109 24.44 -5.83 -30.88
N LEU A 110 25.45 -5.68 -31.75
CA LEU A 110 25.28 -4.98 -33.04
C LEU A 110 24.21 -5.68 -33.89
N ARG A 111 24.24 -7.01 -34.00
CA ARG A 111 23.22 -7.80 -34.72
C ARG A 111 21.81 -7.56 -34.15
N ARG A 112 21.65 -7.55 -32.82
CA ARG A 112 20.36 -7.28 -32.17
C ARG A 112 19.83 -5.90 -32.54
N SER A 113 20.68 -4.87 -32.56
CA SER A 113 20.27 -3.51 -32.97
C SER A 113 19.82 -3.41 -34.44
N LEU A 114 20.37 -4.26 -35.32
CA LEU A 114 19.99 -4.31 -36.73
C LEU A 114 18.71 -5.13 -36.99
N THR A 115 18.33 -6.02 -36.08
CA THR A 115 17.21 -6.96 -36.27
C THR A 115 15.88 -6.24 -36.55
N PRO A 116 15.46 -5.20 -35.79
CA PRO A 116 14.23 -4.46 -36.09
C PRO A 116 14.22 -3.82 -37.49
N ILE A 117 15.38 -3.29 -37.92
CA ILE A 117 15.54 -2.63 -39.23
C ILE A 117 15.34 -3.67 -40.34
N PHE A 118 16.04 -4.81 -40.27
CA PHE A 118 15.91 -5.87 -41.25
C PHE A 118 14.52 -6.50 -41.25
N TRP A 119 13.86 -6.62 -40.09
CA TRP A 119 12.51 -7.13 -40.00
C TRP A 119 11.52 -6.22 -40.76
N VAL A 120 11.59 -4.91 -40.56
CA VAL A 120 10.74 -3.93 -41.27
C VAL A 120 11.04 -3.94 -42.78
N MET A 121 12.31 -3.96 -43.17
CA MET A 121 12.68 -4.04 -44.59
C MET A 121 12.20 -5.34 -45.24
N ALA A 122 12.33 -6.47 -44.55
CA ALA A 122 11.84 -7.76 -45.02
C ALA A 122 10.31 -7.79 -45.15
N ALA A 123 9.58 -7.16 -44.24
CA ALA A 123 8.13 -7.04 -44.32
C ALA A 123 7.71 -6.21 -45.54
N ILE A 124 8.27 -5.00 -45.72
CA ILE A 124 7.96 -4.13 -46.86
C ILE A 124 8.35 -4.80 -48.19
N ALA A 125 9.51 -5.44 -48.26
CA ALA A 125 9.93 -6.19 -49.44
C ALA A 125 8.96 -7.33 -49.76
N GLY A 126 8.51 -8.09 -48.77
CA GLY A 126 7.51 -9.14 -48.93
C GLY A 126 6.18 -8.61 -49.46
N TRP A 127 5.68 -7.48 -48.92
CA TRP A 127 4.43 -6.86 -49.37
C TRP A 127 4.53 -6.28 -50.78
N THR A 128 5.73 -5.85 -51.19
CA THR A 128 5.96 -5.22 -52.51
C THR A 128 6.18 -6.26 -53.60
N LEU A 129 6.95 -7.31 -53.31
CA LEU A 129 7.42 -8.28 -54.31
C LEU A 129 6.50 -9.49 -54.46
N LEU A 130 5.65 -9.79 -53.48
CA LEU A 130 4.82 -10.99 -53.46
C LEU A 130 3.33 -10.66 -53.61
N PRO A 131 2.55 -11.50 -54.31
CA PRO A 131 1.09 -11.43 -54.27
C PRO A 131 0.54 -11.65 -52.85
N PHE A 132 -0.74 -11.34 -52.65
CA PHE A 132 -1.39 -11.39 -51.33
C PHE A 132 -1.11 -12.68 -50.53
N THR A 133 -1.33 -13.88 -51.11
CA THR A 133 -1.21 -15.14 -50.36
C THR A 133 0.22 -15.41 -49.89
N PRO A 134 1.27 -15.36 -50.76
CA PRO A 134 2.64 -15.53 -50.29
C PRO A 134 3.13 -14.36 -49.40
N ALA A 135 2.67 -13.13 -49.62
CA ALA A 135 2.98 -11.99 -48.74
C ALA A 135 2.45 -12.21 -47.31
N ALA A 136 1.22 -12.72 -47.18
CA ALA A 136 0.63 -13.07 -45.89
C ALA A 136 1.38 -14.22 -45.20
N GLN A 137 1.78 -15.26 -45.95
CA GLN A 137 2.59 -16.37 -45.42
C GLN A 137 3.97 -15.90 -44.95
N TRP A 138 4.62 -15.02 -45.73
CA TRP A 138 5.89 -14.40 -45.35
C TRP A 138 5.76 -13.59 -44.07
N GLN A 139 4.71 -12.77 -43.96
CA GLN A 139 4.44 -12.00 -42.76
C GLN A 139 4.17 -12.88 -41.55
N ALA A 140 3.43 -13.98 -41.73
CA ALA A 140 3.20 -14.96 -40.67
C ALA A 140 4.50 -15.63 -40.20
N LEU A 141 5.42 -15.95 -41.11
CA LEU A 141 6.74 -16.47 -40.76
C LEU A 141 7.56 -15.46 -39.95
N LEU A 142 7.55 -14.18 -40.35
CA LEU A 142 8.22 -13.12 -39.61
C LEU A 142 7.64 -12.96 -38.18
N ILE A 143 6.33 -13.06 -38.01
CA ILE A 143 5.68 -13.05 -36.69
C ILE A 143 6.06 -14.29 -35.89
N LEU A 144 6.02 -15.47 -36.49
CA LEU A 144 6.36 -16.74 -35.83
C LEU A 144 7.80 -16.70 -35.28
N SER A 145 8.73 -16.05 -35.97
CA SER A 145 10.10 -15.89 -35.46
C SER A 145 10.19 -15.09 -34.16
N LEU A 146 9.24 -14.17 -33.90
CA LEU A 146 9.16 -13.41 -32.65
C LEU A 146 8.64 -14.26 -31.48
N PHE A 147 7.90 -15.33 -31.77
CA PHE A 147 7.40 -16.27 -30.77
C PHE A 147 8.46 -17.26 -30.27
N MET A 148 9.65 -17.32 -30.89
CA MET A 148 10.66 -18.32 -30.54
C MET A 148 10.99 -18.31 -29.03
N ALA A 149 11.28 -17.14 -28.45
CA ALA A 149 11.60 -17.03 -27.02
C ALA A 149 10.40 -17.35 -26.10
N PRO A 150 9.21 -16.72 -26.27
CA PRO A 150 8.02 -17.10 -25.47
C PRO A 150 7.64 -18.58 -25.58
N THR A 151 7.89 -19.21 -26.74
CA THR A 151 7.60 -20.64 -26.93
C THR A 151 8.48 -21.50 -26.02
N PHE A 152 9.76 -21.17 -25.84
CA PHE A 152 10.62 -21.88 -24.90
C PHE A 152 10.12 -21.74 -23.46
N ASP A 153 9.68 -20.55 -23.05
CA ASP A 153 9.14 -20.31 -21.70
C ASP A 153 7.85 -21.11 -21.47
N ILE A 154 6.92 -21.07 -22.44
CA ILE A 154 5.67 -21.83 -22.39
C ILE A 154 5.95 -23.34 -22.35
N VAL A 155 6.84 -23.86 -23.20
CA VAL A 155 7.22 -25.28 -23.22
C VAL A 155 7.83 -25.71 -21.88
N ASN A 156 8.71 -24.89 -21.32
CA ASN A 156 9.28 -25.12 -19.99
C ASN A 156 8.24 -25.02 -18.86
N ALA A 157 7.11 -24.34 -19.09
CA ALA A 157 6.01 -24.19 -18.14
C ALA A 157 4.91 -25.25 -18.29
N ILE A 158 4.90 -26.06 -19.35
CA ILE A 158 3.90 -27.14 -19.53
C ILE A 158 4.02 -28.18 -18.41
N LEU A 159 5.26 -28.52 -18.02
CA LEU A 159 5.51 -29.48 -16.94
C LEU A 159 5.54 -28.76 -15.59
N PRO A 160 4.78 -29.22 -14.58
CA PRO A 160 4.82 -28.65 -13.24
C PRO A 160 6.23 -28.75 -12.67
N LYS A 161 6.78 -27.62 -12.20
CA LYS A 161 8.13 -27.57 -11.61
C LYS A 161 8.17 -28.05 -10.16
N SER A 162 7.02 -28.22 -9.50
CA SER A 162 6.92 -28.77 -8.14
C SER A 162 5.66 -29.63 -7.94
N GLY A 163 5.76 -30.66 -7.09
CA GLY A 163 4.67 -31.59 -6.78
C GLY A 163 3.53 -31.00 -5.93
N ASP A 164 3.73 -29.81 -5.37
CA ASP A 164 2.76 -29.15 -4.48
C ASP A 164 1.74 -28.27 -5.22
N GLN A 165 1.81 -28.18 -6.55
CA GLN A 165 0.91 -27.36 -7.35
C GLN A 165 -0.39 -28.11 -7.68
N THR A 166 -1.54 -27.48 -7.42
CA THR A 166 -2.82 -28.05 -7.85
C THR A 166 -2.94 -27.99 -9.38
N PRO A 167 -3.51 -29.01 -10.05
CA PRO A 167 -3.67 -29.00 -11.51
C PRO A 167 -4.41 -27.76 -12.03
N ARG A 168 -5.40 -27.27 -11.26
CA ARG A 168 -6.18 -26.07 -11.62
C ARG A 168 -5.34 -24.79 -11.57
N GLY A 169 -4.51 -24.63 -10.53
CA GLY A 169 -3.57 -23.50 -10.43
C GLY A 169 -2.55 -23.50 -11.57
N HIS A 170 -2.02 -24.69 -11.93
CA HIS A 170 -1.07 -24.86 -13.02
C HIS A 170 -1.65 -24.42 -14.38
N PHE A 171 -2.84 -24.87 -14.75
CA PHE A 171 -3.49 -24.46 -16.00
C PHE A 171 -3.79 -22.96 -16.06
N SER A 172 -4.21 -22.36 -14.94
CA SER A 172 -4.43 -20.92 -14.83
C SER A 172 -3.14 -20.13 -15.02
N ALA A 173 -2.03 -20.59 -14.41
CA ALA A 173 -0.70 -20.02 -14.61
C ALA A 173 -0.25 -20.11 -16.07
N LEU A 174 -0.34 -21.31 -16.69
CA LEU A 174 0.00 -21.51 -18.09
C LEU A 174 -0.83 -20.62 -19.02
N ALA A 175 -2.13 -20.50 -18.80
CA ALA A 175 -3.00 -19.62 -19.60
C ALA A 175 -2.57 -18.15 -19.51
N ARG A 176 -2.17 -17.71 -18.31
CA ARG A 176 -1.65 -16.35 -18.09
C ARG A 176 -0.28 -16.16 -18.73
N ASP A 177 0.62 -17.13 -18.66
CA ASP A 177 1.93 -17.08 -19.31
C ASP A 177 1.79 -17.01 -20.83
N VAL A 178 0.87 -17.79 -21.40
CA VAL A 178 0.50 -17.72 -22.83
C VAL A 178 -0.07 -16.36 -23.17
N ALA A 179 -1.01 -15.83 -22.38
CA ALA A 179 -1.59 -14.51 -22.60
C ALA A 179 -0.53 -13.39 -22.53
N PHE A 180 0.37 -13.45 -21.55
CA PHE A 180 1.45 -12.49 -21.37
C PHE A 180 2.48 -12.57 -22.52
N GLY A 181 2.92 -13.78 -22.88
CA GLY A 181 3.82 -13.99 -24.02
C GLY A 181 3.20 -13.51 -25.33
N THR A 182 1.90 -13.74 -25.53
CA THR A 182 1.16 -13.24 -26.70
C THR A 182 1.08 -11.71 -26.69
N ALA A 183 0.79 -11.09 -25.54
CA ALA A 183 0.75 -9.64 -25.39
C ALA A 183 2.12 -8.99 -25.65
N MET A 184 3.20 -9.61 -25.18
CA MET A 184 4.57 -9.15 -25.46
C MET A 184 4.89 -9.18 -26.96
N VAL A 185 4.52 -10.26 -27.67
CA VAL A 185 4.77 -10.35 -29.12
C VAL A 185 3.90 -9.35 -29.88
N ALA A 186 2.62 -9.21 -29.52
CA ALA A 186 1.74 -8.20 -30.10
C ALA A 186 2.34 -6.79 -29.94
N LEU A 187 2.83 -6.46 -28.74
CA LEU A 187 3.45 -5.17 -28.47
C LEU A 187 4.75 -4.97 -29.28
N LYS A 188 5.59 -6.01 -29.42
CA LYS A 188 6.79 -5.98 -30.29
C LYS A 188 6.43 -5.67 -31.74
N ILE A 189 5.34 -6.23 -32.27
CA ILE A 189 4.88 -5.97 -33.64
C ILE A 189 4.43 -4.52 -33.80
N VAL A 190 3.62 -4.02 -32.86
CA VAL A 190 3.13 -2.63 -32.87
C VAL A 190 4.28 -1.63 -32.82
N LEU A 191 5.26 -1.87 -31.94
CA LEU A 191 6.40 -0.96 -31.73
C LEU A 191 7.57 -1.19 -32.70
N MET A 192 7.48 -2.17 -33.61
CA MET A 192 8.61 -2.59 -34.46
C MET A 192 9.15 -1.44 -35.32
N ALA A 193 8.27 -0.64 -35.92
CA ALA A 193 8.67 0.51 -36.73
C ALA A 193 9.40 1.58 -35.91
N HIS A 194 8.94 1.86 -34.69
CA HIS A 194 9.65 2.79 -33.81
C HIS A 194 11.01 2.24 -33.41
N ASN A 195 11.10 0.95 -33.06
CA ASN A 195 12.36 0.30 -32.72
C ASN A 195 13.34 0.35 -33.90
N ALA A 196 12.88 0.10 -35.13
CA ALA A 196 13.71 0.20 -36.33
C ALA A 196 14.24 1.62 -36.55
N TRP A 197 13.37 2.64 -36.45
CA TRP A 197 13.77 4.04 -36.57
C TRP A 197 14.77 4.46 -35.49
N MET A 198 14.47 4.14 -34.22
CA MET A 198 15.30 4.46 -33.07
C MET A 198 16.70 3.81 -33.19
N MET A 199 16.77 2.53 -33.57
CA MET A 199 18.04 1.84 -33.79
C MET A 199 18.79 2.43 -34.98
N GLY A 200 18.10 2.76 -36.08
CA GLY A 200 18.69 3.43 -37.23
C GLY A 200 19.31 4.79 -36.87
N ASP A 201 18.60 5.63 -36.13
CA ASP A 201 19.10 6.92 -35.65
C ASP A 201 20.32 6.75 -34.74
N ALA A 202 20.29 5.80 -33.80
CA ALA A 202 21.42 5.49 -32.93
C ALA A 202 22.67 5.11 -33.73
N ILE A 203 22.53 4.20 -34.70
CA ILE A 203 23.61 3.73 -35.56
C ILE A 203 24.19 4.87 -36.40
N VAL A 204 23.34 5.59 -37.14
CA VAL A 204 23.77 6.67 -38.04
C VAL A 204 24.46 7.79 -37.25
N ARG A 205 23.88 8.22 -36.12
CA ARG A 205 24.50 9.24 -35.27
C ARG A 205 25.84 8.79 -34.72
N THR A 206 25.95 7.55 -34.25
CA THR A 206 27.22 7.05 -33.72
C THR A 206 28.29 6.96 -34.80
N LEU A 207 27.97 6.39 -35.97
CA LEU A 207 28.92 6.30 -37.08
C LEU A 207 29.38 7.69 -37.54
N TYR A 208 28.45 8.65 -37.66
CA TYR A 208 28.80 10.04 -37.98
C TYR A 208 29.72 10.67 -36.92
N ARG A 209 29.46 10.44 -35.63
CA ARG A 209 30.29 10.99 -34.56
C ARG A 209 31.67 10.35 -34.48
N LEU A 210 31.77 9.05 -34.72
CA LEU A 210 33.06 8.34 -34.70
C LEU A 210 33.95 8.72 -35.89
N PHE A 211 33.38 8.72 -37.10
CA PHE A 211 34.17 8.81 -38.32
C PHE A 211 34.23 10.22 -38.92
N VAL A 212 33.25 11.09 -38.62
CA VAL A 212 33.14 12.41 -39.25
C VAL A 212 33.31 13.55 -38.24
N SER A 213 32.39 13.72 -37.28
CA SER A 213 32.39 14.93 -36.45
C SER A 213 33.36 14.89 -35.28
N ARG A 214 33.61 13.71 -34.69
CA ARG A 214 34.38 13.51 -33.45
C ARG A 214 33.96 14.42 -32.28
N GLN A 215 32.71 14.89 -32.31
CA GLN A 215 32.12 15.77 -31.29
C GLN A 215 30.95 15.06 -30.60
N ASN A 216 30.71 15.42 -29.33
CA ASN A 216 29.56 14.94 -28.55
C ASN A 216 29.50 13.39 -28.44
N LEU A 217 30.66 12.73 -28.36
CA LEU A 217 30.76 11.26 -28.22
C LEU A 217 30.09 10.76 -26.93
N LEU A 218 30.06 11.58 -25.89
CA LEU A 218 29.45 11.27 -24.60
C LEU A 218 28.07 11.89 -24.38
N GLU A 219 27.41 12.42 -25.41
CA GLU A 219 26.13 13.11 -25.21
C GLU A 219 25.09 12.17 -24.58
N TRP A 220 24.73 12.49 -23.33
CA TRP A 220 23.82 11.74 -22.49
C TRP A 220 22.82 12.68 -21.85
N ARG A 221 21.55 12.25 -21.83
CA ARG A 221 20.52 12.80 -20.95
C ARG A 221 20.33 11.83 -19.81
N THR A 222 20.34 12.31 -18.57
CA THR A 222 20.13 11.44 -17.42
C THR A 222 18.73 10.85 -17.43
N ALA A 223 18.56 9.63 -16.90
CA ALA A 223 17.23 9.03 -16.74
C ALA A 223 16.29 9.94 -15.90
N SER A 224 16.85 10.66 -14.92
CA SER A 224 16.13 11.64 -14.09
C SER A 224 15.68 12.89 -14.85
N GLN A 225 16.45 13.34 -15.85
CA GLN A 225 16.04 14.43 -16.75
C GLN A 225 14.97 13.97 -17.74
N ALA A 226 15.01 12.72 -18.20
CA ALA A 226 13.94 12.14 -19.03
C ALA A 226 12.62 11.91 -18.26
N HIS A 227 12.69 11.61 -16.95
CA HIS A 227 11.51 11.53 -16.07
C HIS A 227 10.81 12.88 -15.89
N LYS A 228 11.56 13.99 -15.82
CA LYS A 228 11.01 15.35 -15.58
C LYS A 228 10.54 16.07 -16.86
N ALA A 229 10.96 15.64 -18.05
CA ALA A 229 10.82 16.42 -19.28
C ALA A 229 9.63 16.08 -20.18
N GLY A 230 8.68 15.23 -19.76
CA GLY A 230 7.57 14.83 -20.62
C GLY A 230 6.25 14.70 -19.89
N ASP A 231 5.32 15.61 -20.18
CA ASP A 231 3.89 15.40 -19.96
C ASP A 231 3.47 14.08 -20.61
N ASN A 232 2.71 13.25 -19.89
CA ASN A 232 2.25 11.93 -20.35
C ASN A 232 1.06 12.06 -21.33
N ASP A 233 1.13 13.01 -22.25
CA ASP A 233 0.10 13.25 -23.24
C ASP A 233 0.41 12.55 -24.57
N ILE A 234 -0.63 12.19 -25.29
CA ILE A 234 -0.56 11.46 -26.56
C ILE A 234 0.27 12.23 -27.61
N GLY A 235 0.19 13.56 -27.62
CA GLY A 235 0.95 14.42 -28.54
C GLY A 235 2.46 14.30 -28.36
N SER A 236 2.93 14.16 -27.11
CA SER A 236 4.34 13.96 -26.78
C SER A 236 4.86 12.64 -27.37
N TYR A 237 4.06 11.57 -27.30
CA TYR A 237 4.42 10.28 -27.91
C TYR A 237 4.47 10.35 -29.44
N TYR A 238 3.54 11.06 -30.10
CA TYR A 238 3.60 11.26 -31.55
C TYR A 238 4.83 12.09 -31.97
N GLY A 239 5.24 13.06 -31.15
CA GLY A 239 6.48 13.82 -31.37
C GLY A 239 7.74 12.96 -31.21
N MET A 240 7.79 12.12 -30.17
CA MET A 240 8.91 11.22 -29.91
C MET A 240 9.02 10.10 -30.98
N MET A 241 7.87 9.52 -31.36
CA MET A 241 7.78 8.33 -32.22
C MET A 241 7.44 8.67 -33.68
N TYR A 242 7.65 9.92 -34.12
CA TYR A 242 7.27 10.37 -35.47
C TYR A 242 7.85 9.49 -36.59
N GLY A 243 9.04 8.92 -36.38
CA GLY A 243 9.68 8.00 -37.31
C GLY A 243 8.87 6.73 -37.58
N ALA A 244 8.14 6.21 -36.58
CA ALA A 244 7.25 5.07 -36.75
C ALA A 244 6.07 5.41 -37.68
N VAL A 245 5.55 6.63 -37.57
CA VAL A 245 4.46 7.15 -38.43
C VAL A 245 4.95 7.29 -39.87
N ILE A 246 6.17 7.84 -40.08
CA ILE A 246 6.79 7.94 -41.40
C ILE A 246 6.96 6.54 -42.01
N ILE A 247 7.54 5.59 -41.26
CA ILE A 247 7.70 4.20 -41.73
C ILE A 247 6.34 3.57 -42.04
N GLY A 248 5.31 3.85 -41.24
CA GLY A 248 3.92 3.43 -41.50
C GLY A 248 3.39 3.89 -42.85
N PHE A 249 3.48 5.18 -43.15
CA PHE A 249 3.02 5.73 -44.42
C PHE A 249 3.87 5.26 -45.61
N VAL A 250 5.20 5.30 -45.49
CA VAL A 250 6.12 4.88 -46.55
C VAL A 250 5.99 3.38 -46.83
N GLY A 251 5.89 2.55 -45.79
CA GLY A 251 5.73 1.11 -45.89
C GLY A 251 4.42 0.67 -46.56
N LEU A 252 3.38 1.51 -46.50
CA LEU A 252 2.14 1.32 -47.27
C LEU A 252 2.25 1.88 -48.70
N ALA A 253 2.86 3.06 -48.86
CA ALA A 253 2.96 3.71 -50.16
C ALA A 253 3.78 2.89 -51.17
N ILE A 254 4.87 2.24 -50.75
CA ILE A 254 5.73 1.47 -51.65
C ILE A 254 4.97 0.31 -52.34
N PRO A 255 4.30 -0.62 -51.63
CA PRO A 255 3.49 -1.66 -52.26
C PRO A 255 2.34 -1.14 -53.11
N VAL A 256 1.68 -0.04 -52.69
CA VAL A 256 0.56 0.57 -53.42
C VAL A 256 1.04 1.16 -54.75
N LEU A 257 2.16 1.89 -54.74
CA LEU A 257 2.76 2.46 -55.95
C LEU A 257 3.32 1.38 -56.89
N ALA A 258 3.67 0.22 -56.34
CA ALA A 258 4.09 -0.96 -57.12
C ALA A 258 2.92 -1.80 -57.67
N ASP A 259 1.66 -1.37 -57.46
CA ASP A 259 0.44 -2.10 -57.84
C ASP A 259 0.40 -3.55 -57.30
N SER A 260 0.97 -3.78 -56.11
CA SER A 260 1.04 -5.09 -55.47
C SER A 260 -0.23 -5.40 -54.66
N THR A 261 -0.79 -6.59 -54.84
CA THR A 261 -1.89 -7.11 -53.99
C THR A 261 -1.45 -7.36 -52.54
N GLY A 262 -0.14 -7.43 -52.27
CA GLY A 262 0.42 -7.47 -50.92
C GLY A 262 0.19 -6.18 -50.12
N ALA A 263 -0.19 -5.07 -50.77
CA ALA A 263 -0.55 -3.81 -50.13
C ALA A 263 -1.69 -3.96 -49.09
N PHE A 264 -2.59 -4.94 -49.25
CA PHE A 264 -3.63 -5.21 -48.25
C PHE A 264 -3.06 -5.70 -46.91
N VAL A 265 -1.96 -6.47 -46.93
CA VAL A 265 -1.25 -6.86 -45.71
C VAL A 265 -0.56 -5.63 -45.11
N ALA A 266 0.12 -4.85 -45.95
CA ALA A 266 0.81 -3.62 -45.53
C ALA A 266 -0.13 -2.63 -44.83
N PHE A 267 -1.40 -2.54 -45.25
CA PHE A 267 -2.41 -1.66 -44.65
C PHE A 267 -2.62 -1.92 -43.15
N PHE A 268 -2.74 -3.18 -42.72
CA PHE A 268 -2.94 -3.50 -41.30
C PHE A 268 -1.71 -3.16 -40.45
N PHE A 269 -0.51 -3.42 -40.96
CA PHE A 269 0.73 -3.09 -40.25
C PHE A 269 1.00 -1.59 -40.23
N ALA A 270 0.65 -0.87 -41.29
CA ALA A 270 0.70 0.58 -41.31
C ALA A 270 -0.23 1.18 -40.24
N LEU A 271 -1.44 0.62 -40.05
CA LEU A 271 -2.32 1.04 -38.96
C LEU A 271 -1.70 0.82 -37.58
N PHE A 272 -1.05 -0.33 -37.36
CA PHE A 272 -0.32 -0.60 -36.11
C PHE A 272 0.83 0.38 -35.90
N TRP A 273 1.63 0.67 -36.92
CA TRP A 273 2.81 1.53 -36.80
C TRP A 273 2.43 3.00 -36.63
N ILE A 274 1.41 3.48 -37.35
CA ILE A 274 0.88 4.84 -37.21
C ILE A 274 0.19 5.01 -35.84
N GLY A 275 -0.55 3.98 -35.38
CA GLY A 275 -1.21 3.98 -34.06
C GLY A 275 -0.29 3.63 -32.89
N SER A 276 0.94 3.21 -33.14
CA SER A 276 1.90 2.80 -32.10
C SER A 276 2.18 3.86 -31.03
N PRO A 277 2.20 5.19 -31.31
CA PRO A 277 2.39 6.20 -30.28
C PRO A 277 1.21 6.28 -29.29
N ALA A 278 -0.02 6.08 -29.77
CA ALA A 278 -1.21 6.04 -28.92
C ALA A 278 -1.18 4.83 -27.98
N ILE A 279 -0.79 3.67 -28.51
CA ILE A 279 -0.64 2.43 -27.72
C ILE A 279 0.49 2.59 -26.70
N ALA A 280 1.64 3.15 -27.09
CA ALA A 280 2.77 3.43 -26.19
C ALA A 280 2.39 4.39 -25.06
N SER A 281 1.59 5.43 -25.36
CA SER A 281 1.02 6.33 -24.35
C SER A 281 0.08 5.59 -23.40
N TRP A 282 -0.79 4.72 -23.92
CA TRP A 282 -1.74 3.95 -23.11
C TRP A 282 -1.04 2.99 -22.14
N ILE A 283 -0.08 2.19 -22.60
CA ILE A 283 0.66 1.25 -21.75
C ILE A 283 1.62 1.93 -20.76
N SER A 284 1.99 3.19 -21.01
CA SER A 284 2.87 3.97 -20.14
C SER A 284 2.11 4.81 -19.11
N ARG A 285 0.78 4.68 -19.02
CA ARG A 285 0.00 5.26 -17.95
C ARG A 285 0.30 4.51 -16.66
N SER A 286 0.64 5.26 -15.60
CA SER A 286 1.01 4.69 -14.30
C SER A 286 -0.14 3.86 -13.73
N ALA A 287 0.19 2.64 -13.29
CA ALA A 287 -0.71 1.81 -12.49
C ALA A 287 -0.97 2.41 -11.09
N GLU A 288 -0.23 3.45 -10.66
CA GLU A 288 -0.50 4.16 -9.40
C GLU A 288 -1.93 4.73 -9.36
N THR A 289 -2.52 5.05 -10.52
CA THR A 289 -3.93 5.47 -10.59
C THR A 289 -4.93 4.34 -10.37
N GLU A 290 -4.51 3.08 -10.45
CA GLU A 290 -5.34 1.90 -10.12
C GLU A 290 -5.37 1.59 -8.62
N ASP A 291 -4.42 2.10 -7.82
CA ASP A 291 -4.40 1.91 -6.36
C ASP A 291 -5.48 2.75 -5.63
N ARG A 292 -6.20 3.63 -6.34
CA ARG A 292 -7.31 4.41 -5.76
C ARG A 292 -8.59 3.59 -5.65
N LEU A 293 -9.10 3.46 -4.43
CA LEU A 293 -10.41 2.87 -4.18
C LEU A 293 -11.51 3.77 -4.74
N ARG A 294 -12.39 3.22 -5.58
CA ARG A 294 -13.60 3.90 -6.00
C ARG A 294 -14.69 3.67 -4.96
N ILE A 295 -14.97 4.69 -4.16
CA ILE A 295 -15.97 4.63 -3.09
C ILE A 295 -17.14 5.55 -3.43
N SER A 296 -18.38 5.09 -3.24
CA SER A 296 -19.55 5.94 -3.42
C SER A 296 -19.63 6.97 -2.29
N GLN A 297 -20.17 8.17 -2.57
CA GLN A 297 -20.33 9.21 -1.54
C GLN A 297 -21.18 8.75 -0.35
N ALA A 298 -22.18 7.90 -0.60
CA ALA A 298 -22.98 7.31 0.46
C ALA A 298 -22.16 6.37 1.35
N ASP A 299 -21.33 5.51 0.76
CA ASP A 299 -20.46 4.60 1.54
C ASP A 299 -19.39 5.39 2.32
N ILE A 300 -18.81 6.45 1.73
CA ILE A 300 -17.89 7.38 2.44
C ILE A 300 -18.59 7.92 3.68
N HIS A 301 -19.78 8.50 3.53
CA HIS A 301 -20.52 9.10 4.65
C HIS A 301 -20.84 8.07 5.75
N THR A 302 -21.24 6.85 5.38
CA THR A 302 -21.47 5.78 6.36
C THR A 302 -20.19 5.41 7.09
N LEU A 303 -19.07 5.21 6.38
CA LEU A 303 -17.80 4.85 7.01
C LEU A 303 -17.30 5.96 7.95
N ARG A 304 -17.40 7.24 7.54
CA ARG A 304 -17.06 8.39 8.41
C ARG A 304 -17.88 8.39 9.70
N THR A 305 -19.19 8.16 9.58
CA THR A 305 -20.12 8.07 10.72
C THR A 305 -19.72 6.94 11.68
N VAL A 306 -19.36 5.76 11.14
CA VAL A 306 -18.87 4.63 11.93
C VAL A 306 -17.58 5.01 12.66
N ALA A 307 -16.60 5.58 11.95
CA ALA A 307 -15.33 5.98 12.55
C ALA A 307 -15.49 7.09 13.62
N ARG A 308 -16.40 8.05 13.41
CA ARG A 308 -16.69 9.10 14.40
C ARG A 308 -17.31 8.53 15.68
N ARG A 309 -18.22 7.55 15.55
CA ARG A 309 -18.76 6.80 16.70
C ARG A 309 -17.66 6.02 17.41
N THR A 310 -16.71 5.44 16.69
CA THR A 310 -15.57 4.73 17.28
C THR A 310 -14.59 5.67 17.99
N TRP A 311 -14.33 6.86 17.46
CA TRP A 311 -13.49 7.89 18.10
C TRP A 311 -14.01 8.27 19.50
N HIS A 312 -15.32 8.15 19.70
CA HIS A 312 -15.95 8.37 21.00
C HIS A 312 -15.31 7.55 22.13
N TYR A 313 -14.82 6.33 21.86
CA TYR A 313 -14.11 5.53 22.86
C TYR A 313 -12.93 6.30 23.46
N PHE A 314 -12.08 6.88 22.60
CA PHE A 314 -10.89 7.60 23.04
C PHE A 314 -11.22 8.95 23.69
N GLU A 315 -12.28 9.62 23.23
CA GLU A 315 -12.78 10.84 23.88
C GLU A 315 -13.24 10.58 25.32
N SER A 316 -13.83 9.40 25.58
CA SER A 316 -14.37 9.03 26.88
C SER A 316 -13.31 8.48 27.84
N PHE A 317 -12.38 7.65 27.36
CA PHE A 317 -11.52 6.84 28.22
C PHE A 317 -10.06 7.30 28.27
N VAL A 318 -9.59 8.13 27.33
CA VAL A 318 -8.22 8.68 27.38
C VAL A 318 -8.22 9.99 28.16
N THR A 319 -8.17 9.87 29.48
CA THR A 319 -8.27 10.99 30.42
C THR A 319 -6.99 11.17 31.22
N SER A 320 -6.92 12.24 32.01
CA SER A 320 -5.81 12.47 32.95
C SER A 320 -5.73 11.40 34.05
N GLU A 321 -6.86 10.77 34.42
CA GLU A 321 -6.89 9.65 35.38
C GLU A 321 -6.08 8.44 34.86
N HIS A 322 -6.16 8.19 33.56
CA HIS A 322 -5.41 7.15 32.87
C HIS A 322 -4.09 7.66 32.27
N HIS A 323 -3.56 8.78 32.77
CA HIS A 323 -2.31 9.41 32.29
C HIS A 323 -2.26 9.65 30.77
N HIS A 324 -3.42 9.93 30.16
CA HIS A 324 -3.57 10.09 28.72
C HIS A 324 -3.14 8.86 27.91
N LEU A 325 -3.27 7.66 28.50
CA LEU A 325 -3.11 6.37 27.83
C LEU A 325 -4.49 5.73 27.59
N PRO A 326 -4.68 4.97 26.49
CA PRO A 326 -5.92 4.26 26.23
C PRO A 326 -6.04 3.01 27.12
N PRO A 327 -7.08 2.90 27.96
CA PRO A 327 -7.39 1.65 28.66
C PRO A 327 -7.69 0.53 27.66
N ASP A 328 -7.34 -0.70 28.01
CA ASP A 328 -7.36 -1.87 27.11
C ASP A 328 -8.75 -2.17 26.58
N ASN A 329 -9.72 -2.18 27.49
CA ASN A 329 -11.10 -2.43 27.14
C ASN A 329 -12.09 -1.75 28.09
N PHE A 330 -13.30 -1.55 27.58
CA PHE A 330 -14.47 -1.14 28.34
C PHE A 330 -15.59 -2.17 28.14
N GLN A 331 -16.06 -2.75 29.23
CA GLN A 331 -17.18 -3.70 29.24
C GLN A 331 -18.42 -2.99 29.76
N GLU A 332 -19.53 -3.00 29.01
CA GLU A 332 -20.80 -2.39 29.44
C GLU A 332 -21.66 -3.35 30.28
N SER A 333 -21.59 -4.66 29.99
CA SER A 333 -22.45 -5.69 30.60
C SER A 333 -21.62 -6.82 31.22
N PRO A 334 -21.94 -7.27 32.45
CA PRO A 334 -23.17 -6.98 33.20
C PRO A 334 -23.20 -5.63 33.93
N ALA A 335 -22.04 -4.97 34.07
CA ALA A 335 -21.93 -3.61 34.59
C ALA A 335 -20.76 -2.88 33.90
N PRO A 336 -20.79 -1.54 33.81
CA PRO A 336 -19.71 -0.74 33.25
C PRO A 336 -18.39 -0.93 34.00
N VAL A 337 -17.37 -1.47 33.33
CA VAL A 337 -16.02 -1.67 33.87
C VAL A 337 -14.98 -1.26 32.83
N VAL A 338 -14.08 -0.36 33.22
CA VAL A 338 -12.87 -0.01 32.45
C VAL A 338 -11.74 -0.88 32.95
N ALA A 339 -11.01 -1.57 32.05
CA ALA A 339 -9.80 -2.29 32.41
C ALA A 339 -8.62 -1.31 32.42
N PRO A 340 -8.05 -0.95 33.59
CA PRO A 340 -7.09 0.14 33.70
C PRO A 340 -5.68 -0.29 33.26
N ARG A 341 -5.54 -1.03 32.16
CA ARG A 341 -4.24 -1.45 31.61
C ARG A 341 -4.07 -1.02 30.16
N THR A 342 -2.85 -0.91 29.65
CA THR A 342 -2.58 -0.64 28.23
C THR A 342 -1.39 -1.44 27.73
N SER A 343 -1.34 -1.65 26.41
CA SER A 343 -0.22 -2.26 25.69
C SER A 343 0.47 -1.26 24.75
N PRO A 344 1.69 -1.56 24.26
CA PRO A 344 2.36 -0.73 23.25
C PRO A 344 1.53 -0.60 21.97
N THR A 345 0.83 -1.66 21.54
CA THR A 345 -0.08 -1.62 20.38
C THR A 345 -1.25 -0.67 20.62
N ASN A 346 -1.91 -0.72 21.79
CA ASN A 346 -3.01 0.20 22.13
C ASN A 346 -2.55 1.67 22.07
N ILE A 347 -1.35 1.96 22.58
CA ILE A 347 -0.77 3.32 22.53
C ILE A 347 -0.54 3.74 21.08
N GLY A 348 0.09 2.89 20.27
CA GLY A 348 0.40 3.22 18.88
C GLY A 348 -0.85 3.49 18.04
N VAL A 349 -1.84 2.61 18.10
CA VAL A 349 -3.10 2.79 17.33
C VAL A 349 -3.94 3.96 17.85
N TYR A 350 -3.87 4.31 19.14
CA TYR A 350 -4.48 5.54 19.65
C TYR A 350 -3.81 6.78 19.05
N LEU A 351 -2.47 6.84 19.00
CA LEU A 351 -1.76 7.96 18.38
C LEU A 351 -2.10 8.11 16.88
N LEU A 352 -2.20 7.00 16.14
CA LEU A 352 -2.70 7.04 14.75
C LEU A 352 -4.16 7.51 14.66
N SER A 353 -4.99 7.18 15.65
CA SER A 353 -6.37 7.64 15.74
C SER A 353 -6.48 9.13 16.03
N VAL A 354 -5.57 9.70 16.83
CA VAL A 354 -5.47 11.16 17.03
C VAL A 354 -5.15 11.86 15.71
N VAL A 355 -4.18 11.32 14.95
CA VAL A 355 -3.83 11.83 13.62
C VAL A 355 -5.02 11.74 12.67
N SER A 356 -5.73 10.60 12.66
CA SER A 356 -6.92 10.41 11.82
C SER A 356 -8.07 11.33 12.23
N ALA A 357 -8.31 11.51 13.53
CA ALA A 357 -9.35 12.40 14.06
C ALA A 357 -9.08 13.86 13.65
N ARG A 358 -7.80 14.24 13.55
CA ARG A 358 -7.40 15.52 13.00
C ARG A 358 -7.71 15.62 11.51
N ASP A 359 -7.33 14.62 10.71
CA ASP A 359 -7.60 14.60 9.26
C ASP A 359 -9.12 14.64 8.96
N PHE A 360 -9.94 13.94 9.76
CA PHE A 360 -11.40 13.97 9.65
C PHE A 360 -12.03 15.29 10.09
N GLY A 361 -11.30 16.17 10.77
CA GLY A 361 -11.80 17.43 11.31
C GLY A 361 -12.65 17.28 12.58
N TRP A 362 -12.48 16.21 13.36
CA TRP A 362 -13.20 16.04 14.63
C TRP A 362 -12.60 16.85 15.77
N ILE A 363 -11.28 17.09 15.71
CA ILE A 363 -10.50 17.82 16.70
C ILE A 363 -9.60 18.88 16.04
N SER A 364 -9.23 19.91 16.79
CA SER A 364 -8.35 21.00 16.31
C SER A 364 -6.90 20.53 16.20
N LEU A 365 -6.06 21.30 15.49
CA LEU A 365 -4.62 20.97 15.42
C LEU A 365 -3.98 21.04 16.81
N SER A 366 -4.39 22.03 17.60
CA SER A 366 -3.89 22.20 18.97
C SER A 366 -4.30 21.05 19.90
N ASP A 367 -5.52 20.51 19.76
CA ASP A 367 -5.95 19.35 20.55
C ASP A 367 -5.16 18.09 20.15
N ALA A 368 -4.99 17.87 18.85
CA ALA A 368 -4.17 16.75 18.35
C ALA A 368 -2.73 16.81 18.90
N ILE A 369 -2.09 17.98 18.83
CA ILE A 369 -0.75 18.21 19.41
C ILE A 369 -0.75 17.94 20.92
N THR A 370 -1.75 18.44 21.64
CA THR A 370 -1.85 18.27 23.11
C THR A 370 -1.97 16.79 23.47
N ARG A 371 -2.81 16.04 22.76
CA ARG A 371 -2.99 14.60 22.98
C ARG A 371 -1.72 13.81 22.69
N ILE A 372 -1.07 14.06 21.55
CA ILE A 372 0.19 13.40 21.19
C ILE A 372 1.27 13.74 22.23
N ASP A 373 1.40 15.02 22.60
CA ASP A 373 2.39 15.48 23.57
C ASP A 373 2.19 14.87 24.96
N ALA A 374 0.94 14.81 25.45
CA ALA A 374 0.62 14.22 26.74
C ALA A 374 0.95 12.72 26.77
N THR A 375 0.53 11.97 25.75
CA THR A 375 0.84 10.53 25.65
C THR A 375 2.34 10.28 25.51
N MET A 376 3.04 11.06 24.67
CA MET A 376 4.50 10.93 24.53
C MET A 376 5.24 11.22 25.83
N THR A 377 4.81 12.26 26.56
CA THR A 377 5.39 12.62 27.86
C THR A 377 5.19 11.50 28.88
N THR A 378 4.01 10.88 28.91
CA THR A 378 3.75 9.73 29.77
C THR A 378 4.65 8.55 29.42
N ILE A 379 4.71 8.11 28.16
CA ILE A 379 5.47 6.91 27.78
C ILE A 379 6.99 7.08 27.88
N GLU A 380 7.51 8.30 27.69
CA GLU A 380 8.92 8.62 27.91
C GLU A 380 9.33 8.48 29.39
N GLY A 381 8.38 8.63 30.32
CA GLY A 381 8.60 8.48 31.76
C GLY A 381 8.36 7.05 32.29
N MET A 382 7.85 6.13 31.48
CA MET A 382 7.48 4.79 31.94
C MET A 382 8.70 3.85 32.06
N PRO A 383 8.72 2.93 33.05
CA PRO A 383 9.76 1.90 33.15
C PRO A 383 9.82 1.06 31.87
N ARG A 384 11.01 0.84 31.32
CA ARG A 384 11.23 0.19 30.02
C ARG A 384 12.59 -0.50 29.99
N ASP A 385 12.77 -1.46 29.10
CA ASP A 385 14.04 -2.19 28.94
C ASP A 385 14.49 -2.21 27.47
N ARG A 386 15.77 -1.93 27.23
CA ARG A 386 16.36 -1.83 25.87
C ARG A 386 15.57 -0.95 24.88
N GLY A 387 14.95 0.12 25.40
CA GLY A 387 14.08 1.01 24.63
C GLY A 387 12.65 0.50 24.43
N HIS A 388 12.36 -0.76 24.76
CA HIS A 388 11.03 -1.36 24.63
C HIS A 388 10.16 -1.13 25.86
N LEU A 389 8.90 -0.77 25.61
CA LEU A 389 7.84 -0.87 26.61
C LEU A 389 7.51 -2.35 26.89
N PHE A 390 7.12 -2.65 28.13
CA PHE A 390 6.56 -3.93 28.49
C PHE A 390 5.15 -4.11 27.92
N ASN A 391 4.67 -5.35 27.88
CA ASN A 391 3.39 -5.70 27.27
C ASN A 391 2.19 -5.05 27.94
N TRP A 392 2.27 -4.83 29.25
CA TRP A 392 1.16 -4.35 30.06
C TRP A 392 1.62 -3.37 31.13
N TYR A 393 0.93 -2.24 31.21
CA TYR A 393 1.04 -1.26 32.29
C TYR A 393 -0.32 -0.95 32.85
N ASP A 394 -0.39 -0.71 34.15
CA ASP A 394 -1.55 -0.08 34.77
C ASP A 394 -1.56 1.41 34.40
N THR A 395 -2.63 1.85 33.73
CA THR A 395 -2.82 3.23 33.24
C THR A 395 -3.02 4.26 34.35
N THR A 396 -3.44 3.84 35.55
CA THR A 396 -3.70 4.73 36.69
C THR A 396 -2.46 4.91 37.58
N THR A 397 -1.49 4.01 37.50
CA THR A 397 -0.28 4.04 38.33
C THR A 397 1.03 4.07 37.54
N LEU A 398 0.97 3.84 36.23
CA LEU A 398 2.11 3.66 35.31
C LEU A 398 3.05 2.50 35.70
N LYS A 399 2.62 1.63 36.61
CA LYS A 399 3.41 0.45 37.02
C LYS A 399 3.28 -0.65 35.96
N PRO A 400 4.38 -1.29 35.57
CA PRO A 400 4.31 -2.46 34.71
C PRO A 400 3.63 -3.61 35.43
N LEU A 401 2.82 -4.37 34.70
CA LEU A 401 2.12 -5.54 35.21
C LEU A 401 2.98 -6.79 35.00
N TYR A 402 3.10 -7.61 36.04
CA TYR A 402 3.88 -8.84 36.01
C TYR A 402 3.11 -10.00 35.36
N PRO A 403 3.80 -10.92 34.66
CA PRO A 403 5.25 -10.97 34.44
C PRO A 403 5.74 -9.91 33.43
N LEU A 404 6.97 -9.42 33.62
CA LEU A 404 7.56 -8.45 32.69
C LEU A 404 7.91 -9.12 31.36
N TYR A 405 7.23 -8.69 30.30
CA TYR A 405 7.33 -9.28 28.97
C TYR A 405 7.51 -8.21 27.91
N ILE A 406 8.42 -8.42 26.96
CA ILE A 406 8.58 -7.59 25.76
C ILE A 406 8.06 -8.39 24.57
N SER A 407 6.99 -7.90 23.94
CA SER A 407 6.41 -8.48 22.73
C SER A 407 7.06 -7.88 21.49
N ALA A 408 7.54 -8.75 20.59
CA ALA A 408 8.15 -8.31 19.34
C ALA A 408 7.14 -7.63 18.41
N VAL A 409 5.92 -8.15 18.35
CA VAL A 409 4.85 -7.56 17.54
C VAL A 409 4.40 -6.21 18.12
N ASP A 410 4.15 -6.11 19.42
CA ASP A 410 3.63 -4.87 20.00
C ASP A 410 4.67 -3.75 19.95
N SER A 411 5.94 -4.09 20.13
CA SER A 411 7.05 -3.15 19.98
C SER A 411 7.16 -2.64 18.54
N GLY A 412 7.10 -3.53 17.54
CA GLY A 412 7.21 -3.11 16.14
C GLY A 412 5.99 -2.36 15.63
N ASN A 413 4.80 -2.71 16.12
CA ASN A 413 3.58 -1.93 15.89
C ASN A 413 3.73 -0.52 16.45
N LEU A 414 4.12 -0.38 17.72
CA LEU A 414 4.35 0.94 18.31
C LEU A 414 5.40 1.73 17.53
N ALA A 415 6.54 1.11 17.19
CA ALA A 415 7.61 1.77 16.45
C ALA A 415 7.14 2.26 15.07
N GLY A 416 6.46 1.40 14.29
CA GLY A 416 5.93 1.78 12.98
C GLY A 416 4.87 2.89 13.07
N HIS A 417 3.98 2.82 14.07
CA HIS A 417 2.97 3.85 14.30
C HIS A 417 3.60 5.19 14.70
N LEU A 418 4.64 5.19 15.53
CA LEU A 418 5.37 6.39 15.92
C LEU A 418 6.11 7.03 14.74
N VAL A 419 6.61 6.24 13.78
CA VAL A 419 7.17 6.78 12.53
C VAL A 419 6.10 7.52 11.72
N ALA A 420 4.92 6.94 11.56
CA ALA A 420 3.81 7.59 10.87
C ALA A 420 3.35 8.87 11.58
N VAL A 421 3.30 8.87 12.92
CA VAL A 421 2.99 10.07 13.72
C VAL A 421 4.08 11.13 13.57
N ALA A 422 5.36 10.75 13.55
CA ALA A 422 6.46 11.68 13.32
C ALA A 422 6.33 12.37 11.96
N ALA A 423 5.99 11.62 10.92
CA ALA A 423 5.77 12.16 9.58
C ALA A 423 4.52 13.06 9.52
N ALA A 424 3.42 12.70 10.20
CA ALA A 424 2.25 13.57 10.32
C ALA A 424 2.61 14.92 10.98
N CYS A 425 3.41 14.90 12.05
CA CYS A 425 3.91 16.11 12.69
C CYS A 425 4.78 16.95 11.75
N ALA A 426 5.60 16.31 10.91
CA ALA A 426 6.42 16.99 9.91
C ALA A 426 5.55 17.65 8.82
N GLU A 427 4.58 16.91 8.29
CA GLU A 427 3.61 17.37 7.29
C GLU A 427 2.85 18.61 7.80
N TRP A 428 2.33 18.55 9.02
CA TRP A 428 1.60 19.66 9.61
C TRP A 428 2.50 20.87 9.93
N ALA A 429 3.79 20.65 10.23
CA ALA A 429 4.72 21.75 10.48
C ALA A 429 5.05 22.52 9.19
N GLU A 430 5.15 21.81 8.06
CA GLU A 430 5.46 22.37 6.74
C GLU A 430 4.23 22.93 6.00
N ALA A 431 3.02 22.52 6.42
CA ALA A 431 1.78 22.94 5.78
C ALA A 431 1.58 24.48 5.82
N PRO A 432 1.12 25.09 4.71
CA PRO A 432 0.67 26.48 4.71
C PRO A 432 -0.50 26.68 5.68
N SER A 433 -0.61 27.85 6.33
CA SER A 433 -1.64 28.11 7.35
C SER A 433 -3.07 27.85 6.87
N VAL A 434 -3.36 28.04 5.58
CA VAL A 434 -4.67 27.74 4.96
C VAL A 434 -4.99 26.23 5.01
N HIS A 435 -3.98 25.37 4.91
CA HIS A 435 -4.12 23.91 4.98
C HIS A 435 -4.09 23.36 6.41
N LEU A 436 -3.91 24.24 7.41
CA LEU A 436 -4.04 23.87 8.82
C LEU A 436 -5.50 23.85 9.29
N GLN A 437 -6.49 24.05 8.43
CA GLN A 437 -7.90 23.88 8.78
C GLN A 437 -8.31 22.41 8.65
N GLY A 438 -9.05 21.88 9.63
CA GLY A 438 -9.61 20.53 9.56
C GLY A 438 -10.72 20.40 8.52
N ASP A 439 -11.02 19.15 8.12
CA ASP A 439 -12.11 18.86 7.18
C ASP A 439 -13.48 19.15 7.79
N PHE A 440 -14.23 20.09 7.19
CA PHE A 440 -15.56 20.48 7.66
C PHE A 440 -16.61 19.35 7.60
N GLU A 441 -16.35 18.27 6.84
CA GLU A 441 -17.20 17.07 6.91
C GLU A 441 -17.23 16.44 8.30
N GLY A 442 -16.21 16.67 9.15
CA GLY A 442 -16.20 16.22 10.54
C GLY A 442 -17.40 16.71 11.36
N ILE A 443 -17.91 17.92 11.04
CA ILE A 443 -19.14 18.45 11.64
C ILE A 443 -20.35 17.64 11.16
N LEU A 444 -20.42 17.33 9.87
CA LEU A 444 -21.53 16.57 9.27
C LEU A 444 -21.60 15.13 9.79
N ASP A 445 -20.46 14.53 10.10
CA ASP A 445 -20.40 13.21 10.75
C ASP A 445 -21.16 13.24 12.08
N THR A 446 -20.88 14.25 12.90
CA THR A 446 -21.50 14.42 14.23
C THR A 446 -22.99 14.81 14.12
N VAL A 447 -23.35 15.69 13.17
CA VAL A 447 -24.76 16.04 12.88
C VAL A 447 -25.56 14.82 12.46
N THR A 448 -24.95 13.91 11.69
CA THR A 448 -25.61 12.69 11.24
C THR A 448 -25.87 11.73 12.39
N ILE A 449 -24.88 11.51 13.25
CA ILE A 449 -25.06 10.68 14.45
C ILE A 449 -26.15 11.25 15.36
N LEU A 450 -26.17 12.58 15.53
CA LEU A 450 -27.18 13.25 16.36
C LEU A 450 -28.59 13.14 15.74
N GLY A 451 -28.70 13.22 14.42
CA GLY A 451 -29.95 12.96 13.69
C GLY A 451 -30.44 11.53 13.87
N GLU A 452 -29.56 10.54 13.67
CA GLU A 452 -29.90 9.12 13.90
C GLU A 452 -30.33 8.86 15.35
N SER A 453 -29.65 9.47 16.32
CA SER A 453 -29.99 9.33 17.75
C SER A 453 -31.33 9.98 18.09
N LEU A 454 -31.68 11.09 17.40
CA LEU A 454 -32.98 11.73 17.52
C LEU A 454 -34.10 10.87 16.93
N ASP A 455 -33.85 10.18 15.81
CA ASP A 455 -34.81 9.28 15.17
C ASP A 455 -35.06 8.01 16.00
N GLU A 456 -34.01 7.49 16.67
CA GLU A 456 -34.09 6.33 17.56
C GLU A 456 -34.84 6.61 18.87
N LEU A 457 -34.99 7.88 19.27
CA LEU A 457 -35.78 8.24 20.46
C LEU A 457 -37.28 7.94 20.24
N PRO A 458 -37.97 7.24 21.16
CA PRO A 458 -39.42 6.99 21.02
C PRO A 458 -40.25 8.28 20.92
N ASP A 459 -41.21 8.35 19.97
CA ASP A 459 -42.16 9.48 19.84
C ASP A 459 -43.50 9.21 20.55
N ASP A 460 -43.41 8.86 21.84
CA ASP A 460 -44.55 8.49 22.68
C ASP A 460 -45.15 9.70 23.43
N ARG A 461 -44.39 10.79 23.61
CA ARG A 461 -44.82 11.99 24.36
C ARG A 461 -45.08 13.18 23.44
N ARG A 462 -46.33 13.67 23.43
CA ARG A 462 -46.74 14.86 22.66
C ARG A 462 -45.92 16.12 22.98
N GLN A 463 -45.44 16.26 24.22
CA GLN A 463 -44.63 17.41 24.65
C GLN A 463 -43.23 17.44 24.01
N LEU A 464 -42.70 16.28 23.57
CA LEU A 464 -41.39 16.20 22.92
C LEU A 464 -41.45 16.61 21.44
N ARG A 465 -42.58 16.45 20.76
CA ARG A 465 -42.71 16.70 19.31
C ARG A 465 -42.22 18.08 18.85
N PRO A 466 -42.59 19.20 19.52
CA PRO A 466 -42.08 20.52 19.12
C PRO A 466 -40.57 20.67 19.32
N LEU A 467 -40.01 20.05 20.36
CA LEU A 467 -38.57 20.09 20.63
C LEU A 467 -37.81 19.25 19.60
N ARG A 468 -38.32 18.06 19.25
CA ARG A 468 -37.76 17.20 18.21
C ARG A 468 -37.74 17.90 16.85
N GLN A 469 -38.86 18.52 16.45
CA GLN A 469 -38.92 19.25 15.19
C GLN A 469 -37.91 20.41 15.16
N ARG A 470 -37.84 21.21 16.24
CA ARG A 470 -36.87 22.31 16.32
C ARG A 470 -35.42 21.83 16.26
N LEU A 471 -35.11 20.70 16.91
CA LEU A 471 -33.78 20.12 16.83
C LEU A 471 -33.48 19.65 15.40
N ALA A 472 -34.38 18.92 14.76
CA ALA A 472 -34.24 18.50 13.37
C ALA A 472 -34.02 19.69 12.42
N ASP A 473 -34.83 20.76 12.54
CA ASP A 473 -34.68 21.97 11.74
C ASP A 473 -33.30 22.64 11.94
N ARG A 474 -32.76 22.58 13.17
CA ARG A 474 -31.42 23.10 13.50
C ARG A 474 -30.31 22.23 12.96
N LEU A 475 -30.46 20.91 12.99
CA LEU A 475 -29.52 19.98 12.34
C LEU A 475 -29.46 20.22 10.83
N ASP A 476 -30.61 20.39 10.18
CA ASP A 476 -30.69 20.75 8.76
C ASP A 476 -30.07 22.13 8.48
N GLY A 477 -30.27 23.09 9.39
CA GLY A 477 -29.59 24.39 9.36
C GLY A 477 -28.08 24.26 9.41
N MET A 478 -27.56 23.40 10.29
CA MET A 478 -26.13 23.10 10.40
C MET A 478 -25.58 22.49 9.11
N ARG A 479 -26.27 21.49 8.53
CA ARG A 479 -25.88 20.87 7.25
C ARG A 479 -25.71 21.91 6.15
N ARG A 480 -26.72 22.77 5.95
CA ARG A 480 -26.68 23.86 4.96
C ARG A 480 -25.55 24.85 5.23
N ALA A 481 -25.30 25.19 6.49
CA ALA A 481 -24.24 26.13 6.86
C ALA A 481 -22.85 25.56 6.49
N VAL A 482 -22.60 24.28 6.79
CA VAL A 482 -21.36 23.59 6.44
C VAL A 482 -21.21 23.45 4.92
N ASP A 483 -22.25 23.02 4.21
CA ASP A 483 -22.21 22.90 2.73
C ASP A 483 -21.89 24.24 2.06
N THR A 484 -22.40 25.35 2.62
CA THR A 484 -22.09 26.68 2.10
C THR A 484 -20.64 27.08 2.34
N ILE A 485 -20.05 26.70 3.48
CA ILE A 485 -18.61 26.93 3.75
C ILE A 485 -17.75 26.11 2.78
N LYS A 486 -18.10 24.84 2.55
CA LYS A 486 -17.40 23.98 1.57
C LYS A 486 -17.46 24.55 0.15
N ALA A 487 -18.59 25.15 -0.23
CA ALA A 487 -18.76 25.79 -1.53
C ALA A 487 -18.04 27.15 -1.65
N GLN A 488 -17.75 27.82 -0.53
CA GLN A 488 -17.12 29.15 -0.48
C GLN A 488 -15.98 29.18 0.56
N PRO A 489 -14.84 28.49 0.31
CA PRO A 489 -13.76 28.34 1.30
C PRO A 489 -13.16 29.67 1.76
N GLU A 490 -13.14 30.68 0.89
CA GLU A 490 -12.61 32.02 1.19
C GLU A 490 -13.35 32.73 2.34
N MET A 491 -14.62 32.37 2.56
CA MET A 491 -15.46 32.95 3.62
C MET A 491 -15.52 32.07 4.88
N ALA A 492 -14.74 30.99 4.94
CA ALA A 492 -14.80 30.00 6.01
C ALA A 492 -14.49 30.60 7.38
N SER A 493 -13.47 31.47 7.48
CA SER A 493 -13.04 32.08 8.74
C SER A 493 -14.11 32.95 9.40
N ILE A 494 -14.90 33.68 8.61
CA ILE A 494 -15.99 34.52 9.15
C ILE A 494 -17.20 33.65 9.55
N ARG A 495 -17.43 32.56 8.81
CA ARG A 495 -18.63 31.73 8.98
C ARG A 495 -18.49 30.65 10.04
N THR A 496 -17.28 30.28 10.45
CA THR A 496 -17.05 29.28 11.52
C THR A 496 -17.61 29.71 12.87
N ILE A 497 -17.58 31.00 13.22
CA ILE A 497 -18.17 31.49 14.47
C ILE A 497 -19.68 31.18 14.54
N ASN A 498 -20.38 31.33 13.41
CA ASN A 498 -21.82 31.03 13.35
C ASN A 498 -22.10 29.54 13.57
N LEU A 499 -21.19 28.64 13.20
CA LEU A 499 -21.34 27.20 13.46
C LEU A 499 -21.31 26.92 14.95
N ALA A 500 -20.37 27.51 15.71
CA ALA A 500 -20.32 27.33 17.16
C ALA A 500 -21.59 27.85 17.86
N VAL A 501 -22.14 28.99 17.42
CA VAL A 501 -23.40 29.51 17.95
C VAL A 501 -24.57 28.55 17.68
N LEU A 502 -24.68 28.03 16.44
CA LEU A 502 -25.70 27.05 16.08
C LEU A 502 -25.56 25.75 16.89
N ALA A 503 -24.34 25.28 17.12
CA ALA A 503 -24.08 24.10 17.92
C ALA A 503 -24.50 24.29 19.39
N GLY A 504 -24.26 25.47 19.96
CA GLY A 504 -24.74 25.83 21.30
C GLY A 504 -26.27 25.86 21.41
N GLU A 505 -26.99 26.31 20.36
CA GLU A 505 -28.46 26.19 20.30
C GLU A 505 -28.93 24.73 20.23
N ILE A 506 -28.26 23.92 19.41
CA ILE A 506 -28.51 22.47 19.29
C ILE A 506 -28.34 21.79 20.64
N ARG A 507 -27.26 22.09 21.39
CA ARG A 507 -27.03 21.53 22.72
C ARG A 507 -28.12 21.91 23.71
N LYS A 508 -28.55 23.19 23.73
CA LYS A 508 -29.67 23.63 24.58
C LYS A 508 -30.96 22.87 24.28
N LEU A 509 -31.27 22.63 23.01
CA LEU A 509 -32.45 21.84 22.61
C LEU A 509 -32.31 20.37 23.01
N ALA A 510 -31.13 19.77 22.82
CA ALA A 510 -30.85 18.40 23.25
C ALA A 510 -31.03 18.24 24.77
N THR A 511 -30.51 19.18 25.57
CA THR A 511 -30.71 19.19 27.03
C THR A 511 -32.18 19.33 27.39
N ALA A 512 -32.94 20.19 26.71
CA ALA A 512 -34.38 20.31 26.94
C ALA A 512 -35.13 19.00 26.64
N ILE A 513 -34.78 18.29 25.55
CA ILE A 513 -35.33 16.97 25.24
C ILE A 513 -35.01 15.98 26.36
N HIS A 514 -33.77 15.95 26.86
CA HIS A 514 -33.37 15.05 27.93
C HIS A 514 -34.12 15.34 29.25
N THR A 515 -34.27 16.61 29.62
CA THR A 515 -35.05 16.98 30.82
C THR A 515 -36.49 16.46 30.77
N GLU A 516 -37.12 16.51 29.59
CA GLU A 516 -38.50 16.06 29.40
C GLU A 516 -38.63 14.54 29.21
N ALA A 517 -37.66 13.89 28.55
CA ALA A 517 -37.68 12.46 28.29
C ALA A 517 -37.20 11.64 29.50
N ALA A 518 -36.12 12.09 30.14
CA ALA A 518 -35.42 11.44 31.25
C ALA A 518 -35.06 9.97 30.99
N SER A 519 -34.53 9.68 29.78
CA SER A 519 -34.17 8.33 29.35
C SER A 519 -32.68 8.22 28.96
N PRO A 520 -32.08 7.01 29.02
CA PRO A 520 -30.73 6.77 28.52
C PRO A 520 -30.55 7.16 27.04
N GLN A 521 -31.57 6.94 26.20
CA GLN A 521 -31.52 7.33 24.79
C GLN A 521 -31.44 8.85 24.61
N SER A 522 -32.13 9.61 25.46
CA SER A 522 -32.04 11.08 25.43
C SER A 522 -30.71 11.61 25.97
N ASP A 523 -30.01 10.87 26.84
CA ASP A 523 -28.63 11.19 27.27
C ASP A 523 -27.66 11.13 26.09
N VAL A 524 -27.79 10.11 25.23
CA VAL A 524 -26.98 9.97 24.01
C VAL A 524 -27.14 11.20 23.08
N ILE A 525 -28.34 11.78 22.99
CA ILE A 525 -28.57 13.01 22.20
C ILE A 525 -27.80 14.20 22.80
N VAL A 526 -27.80 14.35 24.13
CA VAL A 526 -27.06 15.42 24.82
C VAL A 526 -25.55 15.25 24.62
N ASP A 527 -25.06 14.02 24.75
CA ASP A 527 -23.65 13.65 24.61
C ASP A 527 -23.11 13.96 23.20
N TRP A 528 -23.88 13.63 22.15
CA TRP A 528 -23.54 13.95 20.77
C TRP A 528 -23.71 15.44 20.44
N ALA A 529 -24.67 16.13 21.05
CA ALA A 529 -24.80 17.58 20.89
C ALA A 529 -23.62 18.33 21.54
N ALA A 530 -23.10 17.85 22.67
CA ALA A 530 -21.89 18.39 23.27
C ALA A 530 -20.65 18.15 22.39
N ARG A 531 -20.55 16.98 21.74
CA ARG A 531 -19.49 16.71 20.74
C ARG A 531 -19.60 17.57 19.51
N LEU A 532 -20.81 17.85 19.03
CA LEU A 532 -21.01 18.76 17.91
C LEU A 532 -20.52 20.17 18.25
N GLU A 533 -20.81 20.66 19.46
CA GLU A 533 -20.30 21.93 19.96
C GLU A 533 -18.76 21.93 20.01
N ALA A 534 -18.15 20.92 20.63
CA ALA A 534 -16.69 20.80 20.70
C ALA A 534 -16.02 20.73 19.31
N THR A 535 -16.59 19.99 18.36
CA THR A 535 -16.08 19.93 16.98
C THR A 535 -16.24 21.28 16.27
N CYS A 536 -17.35 22.00 16.46
CA CYS A 536 -17.48 23.35 15.91
C CYS A 536 -16.47 24.34 16.53
N GLU A 537 -16.24 24.27 17.84
CA GLU A 537 -15.22 25.07 18.54
C GLU A 537 -13.81 24.76 18.03
N ALA A 538 -13.50 23.49 17.74
CA ALA A 538 -12.24 23.10 17.14
C ALA A 538 -11.99 23.80 15.80
N HIS A 539 -12.99 23.87 14.93
CA HIS A 539 -12.89 24.59 13.65
C HIS A 539 -12.79 26.12 13.84
N VAL A 540 -13.45 26.69 14.86
CA VAL A 540 -13.30 28.11 15.20
C VAL A 540 -11.86 28.40 15.62
N HIS A 541 -11.28 27.56 16.48
CA HIS A 541 -9.92 27.71 16.97
C HIS A 541 -8.89 27.69 15.83
N ASP A 542 -8.99 26.73 14.92
CA ASP A 542 -8.08 26.65 13.77
C ASP A 542 -8.23 27.85 12.81
N ALA A 543 -9.46 28.34 12.61
CA ALA A 543 -9.72 29.44 11.69
C ALA A 543 -9.28 30.82 12.21
N HIS A 544 -9.10 30.98 13.52
CA HIS A 544 -8.79 32.26 14.17
C HIS A 544 -7.45 32.27 14.91
N SER A 545 -6.58 31.30 14.65
CA SER A 545 -5.22 31.28 15.21
C SER A 545 -4.38 32.41 14.60
N ASP A 546 -3.72 33.21 15.46
CA ASP A 546 -2.81 34.25 15.00
C ASP A 546 -1.46 33.66 14.53
N ASP A 547 -0.68 34.45 13.76
CA ASP A 547 0.59 33.98 13.19
C ASP A 547 1.59 33.49 14.25
N ASN A 548 1.60 34.13 15.43
CA ASN A 548 2.48 33.74 16.53
C ASN A 548 2.09 32.38 17.12
N ALA A 549 0.79 32.12 17.27
CA ALA A 549 0.25 30.85 17.73
C ALA A 549 0.56 29.74 16.73
N VAL A 550 0.40 29.99 15.43
CA VAL A 550 0.78 29.03 14.37
C VAL A 550 2.26 28.68 14.45
N GLU A 551 3.14 29.66 14.62
CA GLU A 551 4.58 29.41 14.71
C GLU A 551 4.96 28.64 15.98
N ALA A 552 4.28 28.90 17.10
CA ALA A 552 4.43 28.12 18.33
C ALA A 552 3.98 26.66 18.15
N LEU A 553 2.88 26.43 17.42
CA LEU A 553 2.41 25.07 17.09
C LEU A 553 3.41 24.35 16.18
N ARG A 554 3.98 25.03 15.18
CA ARG A 554 5.05 24.46 14.33
C ARG A 554 6.27 24.04 15.13
N ALA A 555 6.74 24.88 16.05
CA ALA A 555 7.86 24.53 16.92
C ALA A 555 7.56 23.30 17.79
N LYS A 556 6.33 23.18 18.31
CA LYS A 556 5.88 21.98 19.05
C LYS A 556 5.83 20.75 18.15
N LEU A 557 5.31 20.86 16.93
CA LEU A 557 5.24 19.76 15.96
C LEU A 557 6.62 19.22 15.60
N LEU A 558 7.60 20.10 15.33
CA LEU A 558 8.97 19.68 15.09
C LEU A 558 9.58 18.97 16.31
N THR A 559 9.28 19.44 17.51
CA THR A 559 9.71 18.77 18.76
C THR A 559 9.07 17.38 18.90
N LEU A 560 7.77 17.26 18.62
CA LEU A 560 7.05 15.98 18.67
C LEU A 560 7.54 15.01 17.61
N ARG A 561 7.83 15.49 16.39
CA ARG A 561 8.46 14.70 15.33
C ARG A 561 9.75 14.05 15.83
N GLU A 562 10.64 14.82 16.44
CA GLU A 562 11.91 14.29 16.94
C GLU A 562 11.71 13.32 18.11
N ARG A 563 10.82 13.64 19.06
CA ARG A 563 10.54 12.74 20.21
C ARG A 563 9.95 11.40 19.78
N THR A 564 8.91 11.42 18.94
CA THR A 564 8.25 10.21 18.41
C THR A 564 9.21 9.35 17.59
N ARG A 565 9.97 9.97 16.67
CA ARG A 565 10.98 9.28 15.87
C ARG A 565 12.08 8.69 16.74
N ARG A 566 12.63 9.45 17.69
CA ARG A 566 13.65 8.96 18.62
C ARG A 566 13.15 7.76 19.42
N PHE A 567 11.92 7.82 19.94
CA PHE A 567 11.33 6.73 20.72
C PHE A 567 11.15 5.45 19.89
N ALA A 568 10.79 5.57 18.61
CA ALA A 568 10.73 4.40 17.72
C ALA A 568 12.12 3.79 17.46
N PHE A 569 13.14 4.63 17.26
CA PHE A 569 14.47 4.18 16.85
C PHE A 569 15.39 3.74 18.01
N GLU A 570 15.03 4.01 19.27
CA GLU A 570 15.80 3.51 20.42
C GLU A 570 15.45 2.07 20.83
N MET A 571 14.33 1.53 20.34
CA MET A 571 13.95 0.12 20.55
C MET A 571 14.92 -0.81 19.83
N ASP A 572 15.69 -1.62 20.56
CA ASP A 572 16.67 -2.56 20.02
C ASP A 572 16.02 -3.91 19.64
N PHE A 573 15.72 -4.14 18.36
CA PHE A 573 15.12 -5.41 17.92
C PHE A 573 16.12 -6.56 17.78
N SER A 574 17.43 -6.30 17.88
CA SER A 574 18.46 -7.31 17.59
C SER A 574 18.41 -8.49 18.56
N PHE A 575 18.14 -8.23 19.85
CA PHE A 575 18.06 -9.29 20.87
C PHE A 575 16.79 -10.14 20.76
N LEU A 576 15.75 -9.67 20.07
CA LEU A 576 14.50 -10.43 19.84
C LEU A 576 14.66 -11.44 18.69
N MET A 577 15.72 -11.35 17.90
CA MET A 577 16.03 -12.30 16.86
C MET A 577 16.64 -13.59 17.43
N ARG A 578 16.19 -14.74 16.94
CA ARG A 578 16.90 -16.01 17.12
C ARG A 578 17.93 -16.19 16.00
N PRO A 579 19.24 -16.11 16.28
CA PRO A 579 20.26 -16.12 15.23
C PRO A 579 20.25 -17.38 14.37
N GLU A 580 19.96 -18.55 14.98
CA GLU A 580 19.97 -19.84 14.29
C GLU A 580 18.80 -19.97 13.31
N ARG A 581 17.64 -19.40 13.66
CA ARG A 581 16.44 -19.44 12.82
C ARG A 581 16.37 -18.28 11.85
N LYS A 582 17.09 -17.19 12.12
CA LYS A 582 16.95 -15.88 11.47
C LYS A 582 15.52 -15.34 11.49
N LEU A 583 14.80 -15.61 12.58
CA LEU A 583 13.41 -15.20 12.79
C LEU A 583 13.27 -14.47 14.13
N LEU A 584 12.29 -13.59 14.23
CA LEU A 584 11.92 -12.93 15.47
C LEU A 584 11.25 -13.94 16.41
N SER A 585 11.69 -13.98 17.65
CA SER A 585 10.94 -14.58 18.76
C SER A 585 9.59 -13.90 18.91
N ILE A 586 8.59 -14.59 19.47
CA ILE A 586 7.31 -13.96 19.81
C ILE A 586 7.53 -12.81 20.81
N GLY A 587 8.42 -13.04 21.78
CA GLY A 587 8.87 -12.03 22.71
C GLY A 587 9.97 -12.53 23.65
N TYR A 588 10.14 -11.79 24.73
CA TYR A 588 11.20 -11.97 25.72
C TYR A 588 10.65 -11.83 27.15
N ARG A 589 10.90 -12.84 27.97
CA ARG A 589 10.59 -12.87 29.40
C ARG A 589 11.77 -12.27 30.16
N VAL A 590 11.56 -11.07 30.69
CA VAL A 590 12.64 -10.20 31.21
C VAL A 590 13.27 -10.79 32.47
N GLU A 591 12.44 -11.30 33.38
CA GLU A 591 12.90 -11.87 34.65
C GLU A 591 13.70 -13.17 34.47
N GLU A 592 13.34 -13.96 33.46
CA GLU A 592 14.01 -15.21 33.13
C GLU A 592 15.20 -15.01 32.18
N HIS A 593 15.39 -13.79 31.69
CA HIS A 593 16.32 -13.44 30.62
C HIS A 593 16.21 -14.36 29.39
N GLN A 594 15.00 -14.77 29.02
CA GLN A 594 14.77 -15.82 28.04
C GLN A 594 13.87 -15.37 26.88
N LEU A 595 14.31 -15.63 25.65
CA LEU A 595 13.44 -15.54 24.46
C LEU A 595 12.47 -16.72 24.42
N ASP A 596 11.25 -16.47 23.95
CA ASP A 596 10.31 -17.55 23.67
C ASP A 596 10.82 -18.48 22.57
N GLU A 597 10.55 -19.78 22.69
CA GLU A 597 10.99 -20.78 21.70
C GLU A 597 10.25 -20.66 20.37
N SER A 598 9.04 -20.10 20.40
CA SER A 598 8.23 -19.85 19.21
C SER A 598 8.71 -18.59 18.50
N CYS A 599 8.54 -18.54 17.18
CA CYS A 599 8.93 -17.41 16.34
C CYS A 599 7.77 -16.98 15.45
N TYR A 600 7.80 -15.72 15.03
CA TYR A 600 7.03 -15.27 13.88
C TYR A 600 7.70 -15.77 12.62
N ASP A 601 7.11 -16.80 12.01
CA ASP A 601 7.68 -17.53 10.89
C ASP A 601 6.84 -17.45 9.60
N LEU A 602 5.79 -16.62 9.57
CA LEU A 602 4.91 -16.44 8.40
C LEU A 602 4.93 -14.99 7.91
N LEU A 603 4.88 -14.81 6.58
CA LEU A 603 4.76 -13.48 5.99
C LEU A 603 3.35 -12.89 6.18
N ALA A 604 2.31 -13.72 6.19
CA ALA A 604 0.96 -13.31 6.52
C ALA A 604 0.78 -13.33 8.05
N SER A 605 1.25 -12.26 8.69
CA SER A 605 1.17 -12.03 10.13
C SER A 605 1.14 -10.53 10.43
N GLU A 606 0.51 -10.21 11.55
CA GLU A 606 0.56 -8.93 12.23
C GLU A 606 2.00 -8.45 12.52
N ALA A 607 2.94 -9.37 12.75
CA ALA A 607 4.34 -9.04 13.04
C ALA A 607 5.15 -8.61 11.82
N ARG A 608 4.56 -8.67 10.62
CA ARG A 608 5.22 -8.27 9.38
C ARG A 608 5.67 -6.80 9.40
N LEU A 609 4.94 -5.92 10.08
CA LEU A 609 5.37 -4.53 10.25
C LEU A 609 6.66 -4.44 11.06
N THR A 610 6.76 -5.20 12.15
CA THR A 610 7.99 -5.33 12.96
C THR A 610 9.17 -5.76 12.09
N SER A 611 8.99 -6.81 11.29
CA SER A 611 10.03 -7.31 10.38
C SER A 611 10.50 -6.24 9.41
N LEU A 612 9.57 -5.51 8.78
CA LEU A 612 9.91 -4.44 7.83
C LEU A 612 10.65 -3.30 8.53
N PHE A 613 10.13 -2.81 9.64
CA PHE A 613 10.73 -1.70 10.38
C PHE A 613 12.14 -2.05 10.89
N ALA A 614 12.30 -3.21 11.52
CA ALA A 614 13.58 -3.61 12.11
C ALA A 614 14.66 -3.89 11.04
N ILE A 615 14.28 -4.36 9.85
CA ILE A 615 15.19 -4.45 8.70
C ILE A 615 15.55 -3.06 8.18
N ALA A 616 14.56 -2.18 7.98
CA ALA A 616 14.80 -0.83 7.48
C ALA A 616 15.67 0.01 8.43
N LYS A 617 15.51 -0.20 9.75
CA LYS A 617 16.34 0.40 10.79
C LYS A 617 17.78 -0.14 10.79
N GLY A 618 17.98 -1.39 10.37
CA GLY A 618 19.27 -2.08 10.36
C GLY A 618 19.54 -2.99 11.58
N ASP A 619 18.53 -3.21 12.44
CA ASP A 619 18.66 -4.13 13.58
C ASP A 619 18.62 -5.60 13.15
N LEU A 620 17.88 -5.91 12.09
CA LEU A 620 17.74 -7.26 11.54
C LEU A 620 18.32 -7.36 10.13
N PRO A 621 18.93 -8.50 9.77
CA PRO A 621 19.44 -8.73 8.43
C PRO A 621 18.30 -8.98 7.43
N THR A 622 18.49 -8.59 6.17
CA THR A 622 17.46 -8.72 5.11
C THR A 622 17.01 -10.16 4.88
N GLU A 623 17.85 -11.17 5.15
CA GLU A 623 17.48 -12.59 5.04
C GLU A 623 16.32 -12.98 5.94
N HIS A 624 16.06 -12.23 7.02
CA HIS A 624 14.88 -12.42 7.87
C HIS A 624 13.59 -12.40 7.04
N TRP A 625 13.43 -11.43 6.13
CA TRP A 625 12.24 -11.30 5.30
C TRP A 625 12.01 -12.51 4.38
N PHE A 626 13.10 -13.05 3.84
CA PHE A 626 13.04 -14.22 2.96
C PHE A 626 12.82 -15.53 3.70
N ARG A 627 13.16 -15.58 5.01
CA ARG A 627 12.90 -16.72 5.89
C ARG A 627 11.45 -16.84 6.34
N LEU A 628 10.68 -15.75 6.28
CA LEU A 628 9.24 -15.79 6.54
C LEU A 628 8.55 -16.74 5.54
N GLY A 629 7.84 -17.72 6.08
CA GLY A 629 7.08 -18.72 5.35
C GLY A 629 5.99 -18.08 4.50
N ARG A 630 5.80 -18.63 3.30
CA ARG A 630 4.78 -18.21 2.34
C ARG A 630 3.89 -19.40 1.97
N PRO A 631 3.28 -20.10 2.94
CA PRO A 631 2.37 -21.19 2.62
C PRO A 631 1.14 -20.64 1.90
N ILE A 632 0.74 -21.25 0.78
CA ILE A 632 -0.33 -20.76 -0.08
C ILE A 632 -1.53 -21.70 0.00
N VAL A 633 -2.73 -21.12 0.07
CA VAL A 633 -4.01 -21.82 -0.12
C VAL A 633 -4.73 -21.31 -1.36
N GLU A 634 -5.44 -22.21 -2.06
CA GLU A 634 -6.24 -21.88 -3.24
C GLU A 634 -7.60 -21.28 -2.83
N ILE A 635 -7.89 -20.08 -3.33
CA ILE A 635 -9.19 -19.40 -3.19
C ILE A 635 -9.72 -19.10 -4.60
N GLY A 636 -10.54 -20.01 -5.14
CA GLY A 636 -10.97 -19.94 -6.53
C GLY A 636 -9.86 -20.39 -7.48
N PHE A 637 -9.33 -19.48 -8.31
CA PHE A 637 -8.23 -19.76 -9.26
C PHE A 637 -6.93 -19.03 -8.89
N GLN A 638 -6.87 -18.44 -7.69
CA GLN A 638 -5.75 -17.64 -7.21
C GLN A 638 -5.28 -18.16 -5.85
N GLY A 639 -4.00 -17.96 -5.55
CA GLY A 639 -3.39 -18.33 -4.27
C GLY A 639 -3.40 -17.16 -3.28
N ALA A 640 -3.73 -17.43 -2.02
CA ALA A 640 -3.58 -16.51 -0.90
C ALA A 640 -2.59 -17.09 0.11
N LEU A 641 -1.81 -16.25 0.76
CA LEU A 641 -0.97 -16.70 1.87
C LEU A 641 -1.84 -17.14 3.05
N MET A 642 -1.42 -18.19 3.74
CA MET A 642 -2.02 -18.62 5.01
C MET A 642 -1.31 -17.95 6.18
N SER A 643 -2.09 -17.62 7.21
CA SER A 643 -1.61 -17.14 8.51
C SER A 643 -1.70 -18.24 9.55
N TRP A 644 -1.30 -17.96 10.80
CA TRP A 644 -1.33 -18.98 11.85
C TRP A 644 -2.77 -19.32 12.26
N SER A 645 -3.56 -18.31 12.63
CA SER A 645 -4.93 -18.52 13.11
C SER A 645 -6.00 -18.35 12.03
N GLY A 646 -5.66 -17.77 10.87
CA GLY A 646 -6.65 -17.43 9.86
C GLY A 646 -7.54 -16.25 10.28
N SER A 647 -7.08 -15.47 11.26
CA SER A 647 -7.74 -14.28 11.79
C SER A 647 -7.56 -13.12 10.83
N MET A 648 -8.58 -12.29 10.64
CA MET A 648 -8.53 -11.22 9.64
C MET A 648 -7.49 -10.16 9.97
N PHE A 649 -7.25 -9.86 11.25
CA PHE A 649 -6.25 -8.87 11.65
C PHE A 649 -4.82 -9.22 11.22
N GLU A 650 -4.46 -10.51 11.20
CA GLU A 650 -3.10 -10.98 10.83
C GLU A 650 -2.74 -10.49 9.41
N TYR A 651 -3.75 -10.34 8.56
CA TYR A 651 -3.62 -9.83 7.21
C TYR A 651 -3.79 -8.32 7.11
N LEU A 652 -4.82 -7.78 7.77
CA LEU A 652 -5.32 -6.42 7.50
C LEU A 652 -4.85 -5.35 8.49
N MET A 653 -4.17 -5.72 9.58
CA MET A 653 -3.54 -4.77 10.49
C MET A 653 -2.28 -4.12 9.88
N PRO A 654 -1.30 -4.84 9.31
CA PRO A 654 -0.11 -4.19 8.76
C PRO A 654 -0.42 -3.16 7.65
N PRO A 655 -1.41 -3.37 6.75
CA PRO A 655 -1.83 -2.39 5.77
C PRO A 655 -2.32 -1.05 6.30
N LEU A 656 -2.58 -0.89 7.61
CA LEU A 656 -2.94 0.41 8.19
C LEU A 656 -1.82 1.47 8.05
N VAL A 657 -0.57 1.02 7.93
CA VAL A 657 0.59 1.91 7.72
C VAL A 657 1.53 1.37 6.64
N MET A 658 1.48 0.09 6.31
CA MET A 658 2.37 -0.50 5.31
C MET A 658 1.71 -0.55 3.94
N LYS A 659 2.34 0.05 2.91
CA LYS A 659 1.89 -0.07 1.53
C LYS A 659 1.93 -1.52 1.04
N GLU A 660 0.82 -1.95 0.42
CA GLU A 660 0.72 -3.22 -0.32
C GLU A 660 0.35 -2.91 -1.79
N PRO A 661 1.33 -2.74 -2.69
CA PRO A 661 1.07 -2.36 -4.07
C PRO A 661 0.10 -3.32 -4.76
N GLN A 662 -0.80 -2.80 -5.62
CA GLN A 662 -1.68 -3.64 -6.41
C GLN A 662 -0.88 -4.65 -7.26
N GLY A 663 -1.39 -5.88 -7.30
CA GLY A 663 -0.73 -7.00 -7.99
C GLY A 663 0.34 -7.71 -7.14
N SER A 664 0.75 -7.15 -6.00
CA SER A 664 1.60 -7.87 -5.05
C SER A 664 0.86 -9.07 -4.44
N ILE A 665 1.63 -10.10 -4.03
CA ILE A 665 1.06 -11.28 -3.35
C ILE A 665 0.33 -10.92 -2.05
N LEU A 666 0.76 -9.86 -1.37
CA LEU A 666 0.17 -9.37 -0.14
C LEU A 666 -1.19 -8.72 -0.42
N ASN A 667 -1.25 -7.77 -1.36
CA ASN A 667 -2.51 -7.14 -1.78
C ASN A 667 -3.52 -8.17 -2.30
N GLN A 668 -3.05 -9.14 -3.11
CA GLN A 668 -3.88 -10.25 -3.59
C GLN A 668 -4.40 -11.09 -2.43
N THR A 669 -3.55 -11.43 -1.45
CA THR A 669 -3.94 -12.18 -0.25
C THR A 669 -5.03 -11.42 0.52
N SER A 670 -4.82 -10.13 0.82
CA SER A 670 -5.79 -9.28 1.52
C SER A 670 -7.17 -9.25 0.84
N LYS A 671 -7.22 -9.15 -0.50
CA LYS A 671 -8.49 -9.22 -1.25
C LYS A 671 -9.14 -10.61 -1.22
N LEU A 672 -8.34 -11.67 -1.33
CA LEU A 672 -8.84 -13.05 -1.36
C LEU A 672 -9.33 -13.53 0.01
N ILE A 673 -8.68 -13.15 1.12
CA ILE A 673 -9.12 -13.50 2.47
C ILE A 673 -10.45 -12.83 2.80
N ILE A 674 -10.66 -11.57 2.40
CA ILE A 674 -11.96 -10.88 2.54
C ILE A 674 -13.04 -11.64 1.75
N LYS A 675 -12.76 -12.00 0.49
CA LYS A 675 -13.69 -12.79 -0.34
C LYS A 675 -14.05 -14.13 0.32
N ARG A 676 -13.06 -14.83 0.90
CA ARG A 676 -13.29 -16.11 1.59
C ARG A 676 -14.10 -15.94 2.87
N GLN A 677 -13.88 -14.86 3.62
CA GLN A 677 -14.65 -14.50 4.80
C GLN A 677 -16.12 -14.21 4.46
N ILE A 678 -16.38 -13.43 3.41
CA ILE A 678 -17.74 -13.19 2.89
C ILE A 678 -18.43 -14.50 2.50
N GLN A 679 -17.73 -15.38 1.78
CA GLN A 679 -18.26 -16.69 1.39
C GLN A 679 -18.59 -17.55 2.62
N TYR A 680 -17.72 -17.57 3.62
CA TYR A 680 -17.93 -18.36 4.83
C TYR A 680 -19.11 -17.84 5.67
N GLY A 681 -19.24 -16.52 5.83
CA GLY A 681 -20.42 -15.90 6.46
C GLY A 681 -21.72 -16.28 5.75
N ARG A 682 -21.74 -16.22 4.41
CA ARG A 682 -22.89 -16.66 3.60
C ARG A 682 -23.20 -18.14 3.77
N GLN A 683 -22.20 -19.02 3.82
CA GLN A 683 -22.39 -20.47 4.04
C GLN A 683 -23.06 -20.76 5.39
N LYS A 684 -22.74 -19.98 6.42
CA LYS A 684 -23.34 -20.09 7.76
C LYS A 684 -24.58 -19.24 7.96
N ASN A 685 -25.00 -18.48 6.94
CA ASN A 685 -26.07 -17.49 7.00
C ASN A 685 -25.89 -16.45 8.13
N VAL A 686 -24.65 -16.03 8.43
CA VAL A 686 -24.32 -15.00 9.44
C VAL A 686 -23.57 -13.84 8.78
N PRO A 687 -23.44 -12.67 9.43
CA PRO A 687 -22.50 -11.63 8.99
C PRO A 687 -21.06 -12.18 8.91
N TRP A 688 -20.17 -11.50 8.19
CA TRP A 688 -18.75 -11.91 8.09
C TRP A 688 -17.84 -10.97 8.90
N GLY A 689 -16.55 -11.34 9.03
CA GLY A 689 -15.57 -10.59 9.82
C GLY A 689 -15.07 -11.40 11.02
N ILE A 690 -14.61 -12.63 10.80
CA ILE A 690 -14.05 -13.45 11.88
C ILE A 690 -12.61 -13.03 12.13
N SER A 691 -12.34 -12.64 13.37
CA SER A 691 -11.01 -12.26 13.85
C SER A 691 -10.93 -12.53 15.36
N GLU A 692 -9.77 -12.33 15.97
CA GLU A 692 -9.59 -12.29 17.42
C GLU A 692 -10.55 -11.29 18.07
N ALA A 693 -11.21 -11.72 19.14
CA ALA A 693 -12.19 -10.90 19.83
C ALA A 693 -12.54 -11.50 21.18
N ALA A 694 -13.22 -10.68 21.99
CA ALA A 694 -14.01 -11.17 23.10
C ALA A 694 -15.16 -12.06 22.59
N TYR A 695 -15.61 -13.00 23.41
CA TYR A 695 -16.69 -13.92 23.06
C TYR A 695 -17.60 -14.17 24.25
N ASN A 696 -18.75 -14.84 24.04
CA ASN A 696 -19.74 -15.04 25.11
C ASN A 696 -19.35 -16.15 26.09
N ALA A 697 -18.21 -15.97 26.76
CA ALA A 697 -17.81 -16.68 27.96
C ALA A 697 -17.26 -15.65 28.94
N ARG A 698 -17.47 -15.88 30.24
CA ARG A 698 -17.04 -14.97 31.29
C ARG A 698 -16.26 -15.72 32.37
N ASP A 699 -15.32 -15.04 33.02
CA ASP A 699 -14.63 -15.55 34.20
C ASP A 699 -15.48 -15.38 35.48
N ARG A 700 -14.88 -15.65 36.65
CA ARG A 700 -15.55 -15.56 37.95
C ARG A 700 -15.94 -14.13 38.30
N GLU A 701 -15.20 -13.17 37.76
CA GLU A 701 -15.38 -11.73 37.89
C GLU A 701 -16.37 -11.17 36.85
N LEU A 702 -16.96 -12.05 36.03
CA LEU A 702 -17.90 -11.73 34.96
C LEU A 702 -17.30 -10.90 33.81
N THR A 703 -15.99 -10.99 33.61
CA THR A 703 -15.27 -10.36 32.49
C THR A 703 -15.32 -11.26 31.26
N TYR A 704 -15.67 -10.71 30.11
CA TYR A 704 -15.65 -11.45 28.85
C TYR A 704 -14.25 -11.98 28.55
N GLN A 705 -14.19 -13.23 28.10
CA GLN A 705 -12.95 -13.88 27.72
C GLN A 705 -12.59 -13.53 26.27
N TYR A 706 -11.30 -13.56 25.97
CA TYR A 706 -10.73 -13.14 24.69
C TYR A 706 -9.90 -14.27 24.05
N THR A 707 -10.01 -14.47 22.74
CA THR A 707 -9.21 -15.45 22.02
C THR A 707 -9.12 -15.15 20.53
N ASN A 708 -8.27 -15.88 19.80
CA ASN A 708 -8.16 -15.79 18.34
C ASN A 708 -9.15 -16.73 17.63
N PHE A 709 -9.94 -16.14 16.72
CA PHE A 709 -10.82 -16.86 15.81
C PHE A 709 -10.34 -16.71 14.37
N GLY A 710 -10.69 -17.66 13.51
CA GLY A 710 -10.32 -17.60 12.11
C GLY A 710 -11.19 -18.49 11.23
N VAL A 711 -11.08 -18.30 9.92
CA VAL A 711 -11.86 -19.08 8.95
C VAL A 711 -11.13 -20.38 8.59
N PRO A 712 -11.82 -21.54 8.59
CA PRO A 712 -11.26 -22.79 8.12
C PRO A 712 -10.70 -22.69 6.70
N GLY A 713 -9.45 -23.13 6.55
CA GLY A 713 -8.69 -23.07 5.30
C GLY A 713 -7.86 -21.80 5.13
N LEU A 714 -7.95 -20.81 6.02
CA LEU A 714 -7.05 -19.65 6.02
C LEU A 714 -5.95 -19.72 7.09
N GLY A 715 -6.12 -20.55 8.12
CA GLY A 715 -5.18 -20.72 9.22
C GLY A 715 -4.61 -22.13 9.31
N LEU A 716 -3.38 -22.23 9.83
CA LEU A 716 -2.74 -23.51 10.17
C LEU A 716 -3.31 -24.16 11.44
N LYS A 717 -3.90 -23.36 12.34
CA LYS A 717 -4.52 -23.82 13.58
C LYS A 717 -5.67 -24.80 13.31
N ARG A 718 -5.70 -25.93 14.03
CA ARG A 718 -6.81 -26.90 13.98
C ARG A 718 -8.03 -26.39 14.75
N GLY A 719 -9.23 -26.81 14.32
CA GLY A 719 -10.47 -26.53 15.06
C GLY A 719 -11.13 -25.17 14.79
N LEU A 720 -10.62 -24.38 13.83
CA LEU A 720 -11.17 -23.05 13.48
C LEU A 720 -12.67 -23.05 13.14
N GLY A 721 -13.22 -24.19 12.68
CA GLY A 721 -14.64 -24.30 12.32
C GLY A 721 -15.60 -24.40 13.50
N GLN A 722 -15.09 -24.66 14.72
CA GLN A 722 -15.88 -24.92 15.92
C GLN A 722 -16.55 -23.68 16.50
N ASN A 723 -15.96 -22.50 16.27
CA ASN A 723 -16.44 -21.23 16.79
C ASN A 723 -16.97 -20.36 15.64
N THR A 724 -18.04 -19.62 15.90
CA THR A 724 -18.58 -18.64 14.95
C THR A 724 -18.75 -17.32 15.69
N VAL A 725 -17.65 -16.58 15.84
CA VAL A 725 -17.63 -15.27 16.49
C VAL A 725 -17.31 -14.24 15.41
N ILE A 726 -18.22 -13.30 15.20
CA ILE A 726 -18.06 -12.22 14.21
C ILE A 726 -17.61 -10.97 14.94
N ALA A 727 -16.48 -10.42 14.53
CA ALA A 727 -15.91 -9.19 15.09
C ALA A 727 -16.15 -8.03 14.11
N PRO A 728 -17.02 -7.05 14.45
CA PRO A 728 -17.33 -5.93 13.56
C PRO A 728 -16.12 -5.14 13.09
N TYR A 729 -15.10 -4.95 13.94
CA TYR A 729 -13.88 -4.21 13.57
C TYR A 729 -13.13 -4.87 12.40
N ALA A 730 -13.20 -6.19 12.24
CA ALA A 730 -12.61 -6.90 11.10
C ALA A 730 -13.31 -6.52 9.78
N THR A 731 -14.63 -6.31 9.82
CA THR A 731 -15.39 -5.76 8.68
C THR A 731 -14.93 -4.34 8.36
N ILE A 732 -14.66 -3.52 9.39
CA ILE A 732 -14.17 -2.15 9.21
C ILE A 732 -12.75 -2.15 8.61
N LEU A 733 -11.85 -3.02 9.07
CA LEU A 733 -10.52 -3.21 8.49
C LEU A 733 -10.59 -3.55 6.99
N ALA A 734 -11.55 -4.38 6.59
CA ALA A 734 -11.77 -4.75 5.19
C ALA A 734 -12.24 -3.59 4.30
N ALA A 735 -12.72 -2.47 4.86
CA ALA A 735 -13.11 -1.29 4.08
C ALA A 735 -11.93 -0.67 3.30
N GLN A 736 -10.69 -0.92 3.73
CA GLN A 736 -9.45 -0.58 3.02
C GLN A 736 -9.30 -1.26 1.64
N PHE A 737 -10.14 -2.26 1.34
CA PHE A 737 -10.09 -3.03 0.10
C PHE A 737 -11.46 -3.18 -0.55
N ASN A 738 -12.50 -3.37 0.26
CA ASN A 738 -13.88 -3.67 -0.15
C ASN A 738 -14.90 -2.82 0.64
N PRO A 739 -14.91 -1.49 0.46
CA PRO A 739 -15.71 -0.57 1.28
C PRO A 739 -17.22 -0.80 1.12
N ARG A 740 -17.69 -1.11 -0.09
CA ARG A 740 -19.12 -1.36 -0.36
C ARG A 740 -19.62 -2.59 0.41
N GLU A 741 -18.89 -3.70 0.33
CA GLU A 741 -19.26 -4.93 1.05
C GLU A 741 -19.15 -4.75 2.57
N ALA A 742 -18.17 -3.97 3.04
CA ALA A 742 -18.03 -3.63 4.45
C ALA A 742 -19.25 -2.86 4.96
N VAL A 743 -19.68 -1.79 4.27
CA VAL A 743 -20.87 -1.01 4.62
C VAL A 743 -22.12 -1.87 4.67
N GLN A 744 -22.33 -2.76 3.70
CA GLN A 744 -23.48 -3.67 3.69
C GLN A 744 -23.48 -4.63 4.88
N ASN A 745 -22.32 -5.15 5.25
CA ASN A 745 -22.20 -6.07 6.38
C ASN A 745 -22.34 -5.34 7.73
N LEU A 746 -21.82 -4.13 7.86
CA LEU A 746 -22.02 -3.27 9.03
C LEU A 746 -23.50 -2.93 9.24
N ALA A 747 -24.24 -2.62 8.17
CA ALA A 747 -25.69 -2.43 8.26
C ALA A 747 -26.40 -3.68 8.83
N ARG A 748 -26.04 -4.88 8.35
CA ARG A 748 -26.56 -6.15 8.88
C ARG A 748 -26.15 -6.39 10.35
N LEU A 749 -24.94 -6.00 10.74
CA LEU A 749 -24.48 -6.06 12.13
C LEU A 749 -25.24 -5.09 13.04
N ARG A 750 -25.59 -3.89 12.52
CA ARG A 750 -26.44 -2.92 13.24
C ARG A 750 -27.84 -3.48 13.48
N GLU A 751 -28.45 -4.13 12.49
CA GLU A 751 -29.78 -4.74 12.60
C GLU A 751 -29.89 -5.78 13.73
N ILE A 752 -28.79 -6.47 14.04
CA ILE A 752 -28.72 -7.45 15.14
C ILE A 752 -28.20 -6.85 16.47
N GLY A 753 -28.13 -5.52 16.57
CA GLY A 753 -27.79 -4.82 17.81
C GLY A 753 -26.29 -4.71 18.11
N ALA A 754 -25.40 -4.94 17.14
CA ALA A 754 -23.96 -4.87 17.36
C ALA A 754 -23.41 -3.43 17.46
N LEU A 755 -24.23 -2.40 17.22
CA LEU A 755 -23.83 -1.00 17.34
C LEU A 755 -24.17 -0.49 18.75
N GLY A 756 -23.14 -0.05 19.49
CA GLY A 756 -23.25 0.54 20.82
C GLY A 756 -22.90 2.03 20.85
N ARG A 757 -22.71 2.57 22.07
CA ARG A 757 -22.44 4.00 22.33
C ARG A 757 -21.09 4.47 21.76
N HIS A 758 -20.08 3.61 21.78
CA HIS A 758 -18.71 3.93 21.33
C HIS A 758 -18.39 3.29 19.97
N GLY A 759 -19.40 3.12 19.11
CA GLY A 759 -19.25 2.41 17.83
C GLY A 759 -19.70 0.96 17.95
N TYR A 760 -19.24 0.09 17.04
CA TYR A 760 -19.60 -1.32 17.11
C TYR A 760 -18.92 -1.99 18.31
N TYR A 761 -19.67 -2.86 18.98
CA TYR A 761 -19.13 -3.74 20.01
C TYR A 761 -18.09 -4.71 19.44
N ASP A 762 -17.32 -5.31 20.34
CA ASP A 762 -16.17 -6.15 20.01
C ASP A 762 -16.54 -7.36 19.15
N ALA A 763 -17.67 -8.00 19.47
CA ALA A 763 -18.11 -9.20 18.78
C ALA A 763 -19.61 -9.51 18.89
N VAL A 764 -20.06 -10.40 18.01
CA VAL A 764 -21.32 -11.12 18.07
C VAL A 764 -21.02 -12.62 18.01
N ASP A 765 -21.39 -13.37 19.05
CA ASP A 765 -21.14 -14.80 19.15
C ASP A 765 -22.36 -15.60 18.68
N PHE A 766 -22.17 -16.36 17.60
CA PHE A 766 -23.17 -17.27 17.00
C PHE A 766 -22.86 -18.74 17.33
N THR A 767 -21.97 -19.01 18.29
CA THR A 767 -21.54 -20.38 18.59
C THR A 767 -22.63 -21.11 19.38
N PRO A 768 -23.22 -22.21 18.86
CA PRO A 768 -24.42 -22.81 19.45
C PRO A 768 -24.29 -23.18 20.93
N GLN A 769 -23.10 -23.60 21.37
CA GLN A 769 -22.84 -23.98 22.77
C GLN A 769 -22.74 -22.79 23.73
N ARG A 770 -22.62 -21.56 23.22
CA ARG A 770 -22.46 -20.33 24.00
C ARG A 770 -23.64 -19.37 23.84
N VAL A 771 -24.65 -19.72 23.07
CA VAL A 771 -25.86 -18.90 22.91
C VAL A 771 -26.97 -19.47 23.81
N PRO A 772 -27.73 -18.64 24.54
CA PRO A 772 -28.87 -19.08 25.33
C PRO A 772 -29.94 -19.78 24.47
N GLU A 773 -30.67 -20.73 25.07
CA GLU A 773 -31.78 -21.40 24.40
C GLU A 773 -32.82 -20.39 23.90
N GLY A 774 -33.20 -20.49 22.62
CA GLY A 774 -34.15 -19.57 21.98
C GLY A 774 -33.54 -18.32 21.34
N SER A 775 -32.23 -18.09 21.46
CA SER A 775 -31.50 -17.08 20.67
C SER A 775 -30.61 -17.74 19.63
N ASP A 776 -30.31 -17.04 18.54
CA ASP A 776 -29.35 -17.45 17.50
C ASP A 776 -27.98 -16.76 17.65
N HIS A 777 -27.88 -15.71 18.47
CA HIS A 777 -26.64 -15.01 18.76
C HIS A 777 -26.65 -14.29 20.12
N VAL A 778 -25.47 -13.83 20.55
CA VAL A 778 -25.29 -12.91 21.68
C VAL A 778 -24.31 -11.79 21.29
N VAL A 779 -24.70 -10.54 21.51
CA VAL A 779 -23.81 -9.39 21.36
C VAL A 779 -22.89 -9.28 22.58
N VAL A 780 -21.58 -9.28 22.34
CA VAL A 780 -20.56 -9.15 23.38
C VAL A 780 -20.33 -7.67 23.62
N GLN A 781 -21.04 -7.09 24.58
CA GLN A 781 -21.03 -5.65 24.89
C GLN A 781 -19.72 -5.19 25.56
N ASN A 782 -18.63 -5.29 24.82
CA ASN A 782 -17.28 -4.87 25.17
C ASN A 782 -16.72 -4.01 24.02
N TYR A 783 -15.75 -3.16 24.30
CA TYR A 783 -14.95 -2.47 23.29
C TYR A 783 -13.48 -2.63 23.64
N MET A 784 -12.64 -2.84 22.64
CA MET A 784 -11.18 -2.92 22.78
C MET A 784 -10.53 -1.67 22.17
N ALA A 785 -9.51 -1.12 22.83
CA ALA A 785 -8.79 0.06 22.34
C ALA A 785 -8.14 -0.19 20.97
N HIS A 786 -7.47 -1.32 20.79
CA HIS A 786 -6.81 -1.64 19.52
C HIS A 786 -7.81 -1.87 18.39
N HIS A 787 -8.92 -2.57 18.62
CA HIS A 787 -9.97 -2.73 17.62
C HIS A 787 -10.59 -1.38 17.21
N SER A 788 -10.79 -0.49 18.18
CA SER A 788 -11.29 0.86 17.95
C SER A 788 -10.30 1.69 17.14
N GLY A 789 -9.03 1.69 17.51
CA GLY A 789 -7.99 2.45 16.82
C GLY A 789 -7.75 1.95 15.39
N MET A 790 -7.64 0.64 15.22
CA MET A 790 -7.53 0.02 13.88
C MET A 790 -8.72 0.36 12.98
N SER A 791 -9.94 0.39 13.53
CA SER A 791 -11.16 0.75 12.78
C SER A 791 -11.11 2.17 12.25
N ILE A 792 -10.69 3.14 13.08
CA ILE A 792 -10.59 4.55 12.68
C ILE A 792 -9.54 4.72 11.58
N VAL A 793 -8.37 4.12 11.75
CA VAL A 793 -7.27 4.24 10.77
C VAL A 793 -7.63 3.54 9.45
N ALA A 794 -8.30 2.39 9.49
CA ALA A 794 -8.76 1.71 8.27
C ALA A 794 -9.74 2.56 7.46
N VAL A 795 -10.66 3.25 8.13
CA VAL A 795 -11.59 4.18 7.47
C VAL A 795 -10.85 5.41 6.95
N ALA A 796 -9.88 5.94 7.71
CA ALA A 796 -9.03 7.04 7.26
C ALA A 796 -8.26 6.67 5.98
N ASP A 797 -7.66 5.49 5.91
CA ASP A 797 -6.98 5.00 4.71
C ASP A 797 -7.93 4.80 3.53
N ALA A 798 -9.17 4.34 3.76
CA ALA A 798 -10.15 4.20 2.69
C ALA A 798 -10.57 5.57 2.11
N ILE A 799 -10.72 6.58 2.95
CA ILE A 799 -11.25 7.90 2.58
C ILE A 799 -10.16 8.84 2.07
N PHE A 800 -9.00 8.86 2.73
CA PHE A 800 -7.87 9.73 2.43
C PHE A 800 -6.81 9.03 1.56
N GLU A 801 -7.23 8.06 0.75
CA GLU A 801 -6.40 7.37 -0.25
C GLU A 801 -5.09 6.77 0.31
N GLY A 802 -5.14 6.20 1.52
CA GLY A 802 -3.98 5.56 2.14
C GLY A 802 -2.94 6.52 2.72
N ARG A 803 -3.33 7.77 3.04
CA ARG A 803 -2.44 8.81 3.59
C ARG A 803 -1.64 8.35 4.80
N MET A 804 -2.18 7.47 5.65
CA MET A 804 -1.41 6.97 6.80
C MET A 804 -0.24 6.10 6.37
N ARG A 805 -0.41 5.35 5.27
CA ARG A 805 0.65 4.55 4.65
C ARG A 805 1.71 5.43 4.01
N ASP A 806 1.31 6.55 3.40
CA ASP A 806 2.24 7.54 2.88
C ASP A 806 3.05 8.22 3.98
N ARG A 807 2.52 8.36 5.19
CA ARG A 807 3.27 8.91 6.32
C ARG A 807 4.30 7.93 6.88
N PHE A 808 4.07 6.62 6.75
CA PHE A 808 5.04 5.63 7.22
C PHE A 808 6.22 5.42 6.24
N HIS A 809 5.94 5.46 4.93
CA HIS A 809 6.93 5.25 3.85
C HIS A 809 7.57 6.55 3.39
#